data_AF-A0AA38TKZ6-F1
#
_entry.id   AF-A0AA38TKZ6-F1
#
_cell.length_a   1.000
_cell.length_b   1.000
_cell.length_c   1.000
_cell.angle_alpha   90.00
_cell.angle_beta   90.00
_cell.angle_gamma   90.00
#
_symmetry.space_group_name_H-M   'P 1'
#
loop_
_entity.id
_entity.type
_entity.pdbx_description
1 polymer ?
#
loop_
_entity_poly.entity_id
_entity_poly.type
_entity_poly.pdbx_seq_one_letter_code
_entity_poly.pdbx_strand_id
1 'polypeptide(L)'
;MSSKGEGNYTITNPKKRSCGCVKDDFLPEESFKSWSNYGKALLDTKTRLKDRFLARSSDQLELNDMRARSHNEMKKTLNWFDLIWFGIGAVMGAGVFVLSGEAARDLAGPAVLLSYLISGFAALLSVLCYTEFAVELPVAGGSFAYLRVELGDFVAYIAAGNILLDYVVGGASVARSWTSYFATLCNHHPDDFRIHVGSLAEGFNHLDPIAVGISIAVCVIASFSVKGSARFNSVATIIYMTLMVFMLVAGATKAKPSNFQPFSPFGFRGVLKASSVLFFAYVGYDGVATLGEETKNPGVDIPIGLIGSMTVVITIYSLLATVLCMMQPYNQIDRDAPFSIAFQAVGMNWAKYIVALGALKGMTTVLLANVIGQARYFTHIARTHMAPPFLAVIHEKYGTPVIATVVMTAANCLVAFFTSLDILANLLSIATLFIFSLVAVGLIVRRYYSTGVTSDSDRNKLIWLLGLIVASAIGLSLLWALNVEFWAGYVIMAAVWFFATLGLQLTMKQARKPKLWGVPLVPWLPSASVGVNVFIMGSIDGASFLRFLVWTVLLLVYYFFVGLHASYDASKDDSKPVVSGGGGGGSGGGVANRISDHGISSEEKGLNGQAEGPEGDLDEVTHRVYFDVEVDGKPIGRIVMGLFGKTVPKTAGEKGIGKSGKPLYYKGSAFHRIIPSFMIQGGDFTRGDGRGGESIYGEKFADENFKLKHTDPGKSSLNLLENKKSRISVLVLVRLGSNVNCEMIENVKSVGLNVYSVNLETGILSMANAGPDSNGSQFFITTVITSWLDGRHVVFGKVVSGMDVVYKIEAQGTQNGTPKTRVVVVKSGELPL
;
A
#
# COMPACT_ATOMS: atom_id res chain seq x y z
N MET A 1 22.18 44.02 -14.72
CA MET A 1 22.54 42.75 -14.04
C MET A 1 21.34 41.82 -14.13
N SER A 2 21.27 41.02 -15.18
CA SER A 2 20.20 40.07 -15.44
C SER A 2 20.83 38.69 -15.44
N SER A 3 20.54 37.89 -14.41
CA SER A 3 20.86 36.46 -14.38
C SER A 3 19.55 35.70 -14.39
N LYS A 4 19.31 35.00 -15.51
CA LYS A 4 18.24 34.03 -15.70
C LYS A 4 18.65 32.75 -14.96
N GLY A 5 17.82 32.32 -14.01
CA GLY A 5 17.97 31.01 -13.36
C GLY A 5 17.30 29.92 -14.19
N GLU A 6 18.09 28.95 -14.64
CA GLU A 6 17.60 27.67 -15.17
C GLU A 6 17.35 26.71 -14.01
N GLY A 7 16.14 26.16 -13.98
CA GLY A 7 15.67 25.25 -12.93
C GLY A 7 16.04 23.80 -13.22
N ASN A 8 16.82 23.21 -12.32
CA ASN A 8 16.89 21.76 -12.10
C ASN A 8 16.28 21.47 -10.73
N TYR A 9 15.09 20.87 -10.69
CA TYR A 9 14.48 20.38 -9.46
C TYR A 9 15.10 19.03 -9.09
N THR A 10 16.26 19.07 -8.45
CA THR A 10 16.70 18.02 -7.53
C THR A 10 16.00 18.25 -6.21
N ILE A 11 15.21 17.28 -5.71
CA ILE A 11 14.72 17.33 -4.33
C ILE A 11 15.96 17.28 -3.42
N THR A 12 16.39 18.45 -2.97
CA THR A 12 17.57 18.62 -2.13
C THR A 12 17.32 18.02 -0.76
N ASN A 13 18.21 17.11 -0.37
CA ASN A 13 18.53 16.66 0.98
C ASN A 13 18.21 17.73 2.05
N PRO A 14 17.36 17.48 3.07
CA PRO A 14 16.98 18.48 4.06
C PRO A 14 18.10 18.65 5.09
N LYS A 15 19.22 19.26 4.70
CA LYS A 15 20.15 19.81 5.67
C LYS A 15 19.47 20.99 6.37
N LYS A 16 19.07 20.76 7.64
CA LYS A 16 18.68 21.75 8.66
C LYS A 16 17.97 22.98 8.09
N ARG A 17 16.66 22.88 7.83
CA ARG A 17 15.81 24.07 7.69
C ARG A 17 14.74 24.07 8.78
N SER A 18 14.83 25.10 9.61
CA SER A 18 13.80 25.49 10.55
C SER A 18 12.51 25.82 9.80
N CYS A 19 11.42 25.15 10.18
CA CYS A 19 10.01 25.52 10.05
C CYS A 19 9.64 26.64 9.03
N GLY A 20 9.73 26.35 7.74
CA GLY A 20 9.17 27.20 6.68
C GLY A 20 8.87 26.37 5.44
N CYS A 21 7.59 26.05 5.21
CA CYS A 21 7.15 25.43 3.96
C CYS A 21 7.20 26.48 2.84
N VAL A 22 7.97 26.25 1.78
CA VAL A 22 7.93 27.10 0.58
C VAL A 22 6.76 26.64 -0.31
N LYS A 23 6.21 27.53 -1.13
CA LYS A 23 5.09 27.23 -2.05
C LYS A 23 5.34 25.98 -2.93
N ASP A 24 6.60 25.75 -3.31
CA ASP A 24 7.03 24.61 -4.13
C ASP A 24 7.00 23.26 -3.38
N ASP A 25 6.94 23.26 -2.05
CA ASP A 25 6.86 22.03 -1.23
C ASP A 25 5.40 21.56 -1.03
N PHE A 26 4.43 22.45 -1.23
CA PHE A 26 3.01 22.16 -0.95
C PHE A 26 2.31 21.47 -2.14
N LEU A 27 2.52 21.97 -3.36
CA LEU A 27 2.01 21.43 -4.63
C LEU A 27 3.05 21.65 -5.74
N PRO A 28 4.04 20.74 -5.91
CA PRO A 28 5.13 20.89 -6.87
C PRO A 28 4.73 20.72 -8.34
N GLU A 29 3.50 20.28 -8.60
CA GLU A 29 3.04 19.86 -9.91
C GLU A 29 2.88 21.03 -10.89
N GLU A 30 3.01 20.75 -12.20
CA GLU A 30 3.03 21.77 -13.26
C GLU A 30 1.81 22.70 -13.22
N SER A 31 0.64 22.15 -12.89
CA SER A 31 -0.63 22.89 -12.76
C SER A 31 -0.57 23.97 -11.69
N PHE A 32 0.25 23.83 -10.65
CA PHE A 32 0.28 24.76 -9.50
C PHE A 32 1.47 25.73 -9.52
N LYS A 33 2.38 25.60 -10.51
CA LYS A 33 3.54 26.50 -10.66
C LYS A 33 3.15 27.94 -11.00
N SER A 34 2.04 28.16 -11.70
CA SER A 34 1.54 29.51 -12.00
C SER A 34 0.00 29.55 -12.10
N TRP A 35 -0.58 30.73 -11.88
CA TRP A 35 -2.03 30.95 -12.05
C TRP A 35 -2.50 30.68 -13.49
N SER A 36 -1.63 30.90 -14.49
CA SER A 36 -1.92 30.58 -15.89
C SER A 36 -2.00 29.08 -16.14
N ASN A 37 -1.05 28.32 -15.60
CA ASN A 37 -1.06 26.85 -15.67
C ASN A 37 -2.27 26.27 -14.95
N TYR A 38 -2.62 26.82 -13.80
CA TYR A 38 -3.81 26.42 -13.05
C TYR A 38 -5.10 26.70 -13.82
N GLY A 39 -5.21 27.89 -14.43
CA GLY A 39 -6.34 28.24 -15.28
C GLY A 39 -6.49 27.29 -16.48
N LYS A 40 -5.38 26.91 -17.13
CA LYS A 40 -5.39 25.88 -18.19
C LYS A 40 -5.82 24.52 -17.66
N ALA A 41 -5.29 24.10 -16.51
CA ALA A 41 -5.64 22.84 -15.88
C ALA A 41 -7.16 22.76 -15.59
N LEU A 42 -7.76 23.85 -15.09
CA LEU A 42 -9.20 23.96 -14.86
C LEU A 42 -10.03 23.91 -16.15
N LEU A 43 -9.53 24.49 -17.25
CA LEU A 43 -10.20 24.35 -18.56
C LEU A 43 -10.17 22.89 -19.06
N ASP A 44 -9.09 22.16 -18.74
CA ASP A 44 -8.90 20.76 -19.11
C ASP A 44 -9.53 19.77 -18.12
N THR A 45 -10.26 20.22 -17.10
CA THR A 45 -10.84 19.36 -16.05
C THR A 45 -11.63 18.18 -16.61
N LYS A 46 -12.42 18.39 -17.66
CA LYS A 46 -13.21 17.29 -18.28
C LYS A 46 -12.30 16.20 -18.87
N THR A 47 -11.23 16.59 -19.54
CA THR A 47 -10.29 15.67 -20.19
C THR A 47 -9.46 14.93 -19.14
N ARG A 48 -8.95 15.65 -18.13
CA ARG A 48 -8.19 15.07 -17.02
C ARG A 48 -9.05 14.13 -16.18
N LEU A 49 -10.31 14.50 -15.91
CA LEU A 49 -11.25 13.63 -15.21
C LEU A 49 -11.50 12.35 -16.01
N LYS A 50 -11.75 12.44 -17.32
CA LYS A 50 -11.97 11.26 -18.16
C LYS A 50 -10.77 10.30 -18.13
N ASP A 51 -9.56 10.83 -18.11
CA ASP A 51 -8.33 10.04 -17.99
C ASP A 51 -8.23 9.35 -16.64
N ARG A 52 -8.44 10.07 -15.53
CA ARG A 52 -8.24 9.56 -14.17
C ARG A 52 -9.43 8.77 -13.61
N PHE A 53 -10.64 8.92 -14.16
CA PHE A 53 -11.87 8.34 -13.60
C PHE A 53 -11.82 6.81 -13.49
N LEU A 54 -11.25 6.13 -14.50
CA LEU A 54 -11.06 4.67 -14.51
C LEU A 54 -9.58 4.28 -14.56
N ALA A 55 -8.66 5.24 -14.39
CA ALA A 55 -7.23 4.93 -14.33
C ALA A 55 -6.99 4.03 -13.12
N ARG A 56 -6.46 2.83 -13.36
CA ARG A 56 -6.13 1.86 -12.32
C ARG A 56 -4.64 1.81 -12.11
N SER A 57 -4.26 1.66 -10.84
CA SER A 57 -2.89 1.32 -10.48
C SER A 57 -2.57 -0.13 -10.86
N SER A 58 -1.29 -0.44 -10.99
CA SER A 58 -0.83 -1.82 -11.16
C SER A 58 -0.28 -2.35 -9.84
N ASP A 59 -0.42 -3.67 -9.62
CA ASP A 59 0.17 -4.35 -8.45
C ASP A 59 1.67 -4.01 -8.30
N GLN A 60 2.41 -3.92 -9.42
CA GLN A 60 3.84 -3.61 -9.43
C GLN A 60 4.13 -2.18 -8.94
N LEU A 61 3.33 -1.20 -9.39
CA LEU A 61 3.47 0.20 -9.00
C LEU A 61 3.26 0.36 -7.49
N GLU A 62 2.24 -0.30 -6.93
CA GLU A 62 1.99 -0.29 -5.47
C GLU A 62 3.07 -1.04 -4.68
N LEU A 63 3.49 -2.21 -5.16
CA LEU A 63 4.40 -3.08 -4.42
C LEU A 63 5.85 -2.57 -4.43
N ASN A 64 6.28 -1.90 -5.50
CA ASN A 64 7.70 -1.56 -5.67
C ASN A 64 7.93 -0.05 -5.74
N ASP A 65 7.25 0.65 -6.65
CA ASP A 65 7.57 2.05 -6.94
C ASP A 65 7.08 2.99 -5.83
N MET A 66 5.87 2.75 -5.31
CA MET A 66 5.32 3.50 -4.17
C MET A 66 6.12 3.27 -2.88
N ARG A 67 6.71 2.08 -2.71
CA ARG A 67 7.62 1.80 -1.59
C ARG A 67 8.94 2.55 -1.77
N ALA A 68 9.51 2.55 -2.97
CA ALA A 68 10.78 3.20 -3.29
C ALA A 68 10.76 4.73 -3.06
N ARG A 69 9.60 5.38 -3.21
CA ARG A 69 9.39 6.81 -2.87
C ARG A 69 9.65 7.16 -1.39
N SER A 70 9.81 6.16 -0.52
CA SER A 70 10.06 6.34 0.92
C SER A 70 11.54 6.46 1.29
N HIS A 71 12.45 6.30 0.32
CA HIS A 71 13.91 6.18 0.47
C HIS A 71 14.40 4.98 1.32
N ASN A 72 13.66 4.56 2.36
CA ASN A 72 14.01 3.47 3.28
C ASN A 72 12.91 2.39 3.32
N GLU A 73 13.30 1.11 3.31
CA GLU A 73 12.39 -0.04 3.46
C GLU A 73 12.01 -0.32 4.92
N MET A 74 10.77 -0.75 5.15
CA MET A 74 10.32 -1.23 6.46
C MET A 74 10.80 -2.66 6.71
N LYS A 75 11.35 -2.92 7.91
CA LYS A 75 11.90 -4.24 8.25
C LYS A 75 10.78 -5.24 8.54
N LYS A 76 10.81 -6.38 7.85
CA LYS A 76 9.93 -7.52 8.12
C LYS A 76 10.25 -8.17 9.46
N THR A 77 9.49 -7.82 10.50
CA THR A 77 9.74 -8.25 11.88
C THR A 77 8.56 -8.93 12.55
N LEU A 78 7.34 -8.74 12.03
CA LEU A 78 6.10 -9.20 12.63
C LEU A 78 5.70 -10.59 12.16
N ASN A 79 5.09 -11.36 13.06
CA ASN A 79 4.51 -12.68 12.80
C ASN A 79 3.00 -12.68 13.12
N TRP A 80 2.31 -13.80 12.89
CA TRP A 80 0.89 -13.95 13.20
C TRP A 80 0.52 -13.60 14.66
N PHE A 81 1.40 -13.89 15.63
CA PHE A 81 1.15 -13.62 17.04
C PHE A 81 1.11 -12.11 17.30
N ASP A 82 2.09 -11.38 16.77
CA ASP A 82 2.12 -9.92 16.85
C ASP A 82 0.87 -9.31 16.18
N LEU A 83 0.43 -9.84 15.04
CA LEU A 83 -0.74 -9.35 14.31
C LEU A 83 -2.07 -9.61 15.04
N ILE A 84 -2.26 -10.78 15.67
CA ILE A 84 -3.46 -11.06 16.48
C ILE A 84 -3.54 -10.05 17.63
N TRP A 85 -2.48 -9.90 18.42
CA TRP A 85 -2.50 -9.00 19.57
C TRP A 85 -2.61 -7.54 19.16
N PHE A 86 -1.97 -7.15 18.06
CA PHE A 86 -2.16 -5.82 17.51
C PHE A 86 -3.62 -5.59 17.08
N GLY A 87 -4.24 -6.53 16.36
CA GLY A 87 -5.63 -6.42 15.91
C GLY A 87 -6.61 -6.34 17.06
N ILE A 88 -6.44 -7.18 18.08
CA ILE A 88 -7.24 -7.12 19.31
C ILE A 88 -7.08 -5.75 19.99
N GLY A 89 -5.85 -5.25 20.12
CA GLY A 89 -5.56 -3.98 20.78
C GLY A 89 -5.95 -2.74 19.98
N ALA A 90 -6.07 -2.85 18.66
CA ALA A 90 -6.51 -1.78 17.78
C ALA A 90 -8.04 -1.63 17.75
N VAL A 91 -8.77 -2.71 18.00
CA VAL A 91 -10.24 -2.75 17.95
C VAL A 91 -10.87 -2.54 19.33
N MET A 92 -10.28 -3.11 20.38
CA MET A 92 -10.88 -3.09 21.72
C MET A 92 -10.66 -1.79 22.50
N GLY A 93 -11.64 -0.88 22.40
CA GLY A 93 -11.63 0.40 23.10
C GLY A 93 -13.01 0.94 23.46
N ALA A 94 -13.26 2.19 23.07
CA ALA A 94 -14.48 2.93 23.38
C ALA A 94 -15.79 2.20 23.04
N GLY A 95 -15.77 1.36 22.00
CA GLY A 95 -16.98 0.70 21.51
C GLY A 95 -17.51 -0.38 22.44
N VAL A 96 -16.63 -1.08 23.16
CA VAL A 96 -17.09 -1.97 24.23
C VAL A 96 -17.31 -1.18 25.50
N PHE A 97 -16.39 -0.30 25.88
CA PHE A 97 -16.44 0.30 27.21
C PHE A 97 -17.51 1.37 27.40
N VAL A 98 -17.85 2.14 26.38
CA VAL A 98 -18.84 3.23 26.52
C VAL A 98 -20.10 2.89 25.75
N LEU A 99 -19.99 2.55 24.46
CA LEU A 99 -21.16 2.31 23.62
C LEU A 99 -21.98 1.09 24.05
N SER A 100 -21.43 0.13 24.80
CA SER A 100 -22.24 -0.93 25.44
C SER A 100 -23.33 -0.37 26.34
N GLY A 101 -23.01 0.71 27.08
CA GLY A 101 -23.92 1.32 28.05
C GLY A 101 -25.10 1.97 27.36
N GLU A 102 -24.81 2.86 26.40
CA GLU A 102 -25.81 3.48 25.54
C GLU A 102 -26.65 2.44 24.78
N ALA A 103 -26.02 1.45 24.14
CA ALA A 103 -26.75 0.46 23.36
C ALA A 103 -27.63 -0.45 24.23
N ALA A 104 -27.15 -0.87 25.40
CA ALA A 104 -27.94 -1.69 26.32
C ALA A 104 -29.07 -0.89 26.97
N ARG A 105 -28.81 0.35 27.40
CA ARG A 105 -29.79 1.17 28.12
C ARG A 105 -30.88 1.74 27.20
N ASP A 106 -30.49 2.31 26.06
CA ASP A 106 -31.36 3.20 25.28
C ASP A 106 -31.86 2.57 23.97
N LEU A 107 -31.21 1.50 23.48
CA LEU A 107 -31.49 0.96 22.14
C LEU A 107 -31.96 -0.49 22.10
N ALA A 108 -31.33 -1.41 22.84
CA ALA A 108 -31.58 -2.85 22.68
C ALA A 108 -31.96 -3.60 23.96
N GLY A 109 -31.65 -3.08 25.16
CA GLY A 109 -31.81 -3.85 26.39
C GLY A 109 -30.86 -5.05 26.44
N PRO A 110 -31.23 -6.15 27.12
CA PRO A 110 -30.46 -7.39 27.12
C PRO A 110 -30.21 -8.00 25.72
N ALA A 111 -31.04 -7.67 24.73
CA ALA A 111 -30.86 -8.05 23.33
C ALA A 111 -29.68 -7.33 22.64
N VAL A 112 -28.95 -6.47 23.35
CA VAL A 112 -27.66 -5.91 22.90
C VAL A 112 -26.66 -6.99 22.49
N LEU A 113 -26.74 -8.20 23.08
CA LEU A 113 -25.99 -9.38 22.64
C LEU A 113 -26.20 -9.68 21.15
N LEU A 114 -27.45 -9.69 20.69
CA LEU A 114 -27.75 -9.92 19.27
C LEU A 114 -27.22 -8.79 18.39
N SER A 115 -27.20 -7.57 18.94
CA SER A 115 -26.70 -6.40 18.24
C SER A 115 -25.20 -6.51 17.96
N TYR A 116 -24.41 -6.92 18.98
CA TYR A 116 -22.99 -7.25 18.82
C TYR A 116 -22.76 -8.39 17.83
N LEU A 117 -23.56 -9.46 17.89
CA LEU A 117 -23.41 -10.59 16.95
C LEU A 117 -23.68 -10.18 15.50
N ILE A 118 -24.71 -9.36 15.24
CA ILE A 118 -25.04 -8.85 13.91
C ILE A 118 -23.91 -7.96 13.37
N SER A 119 -23.45 -7.00 14.16
CA SER A 119 -22.36 -6.10 13.77
C SER A 119 -21.03 -6.83 13.61
N GLY A 120 -20.75 -7.76 14.51
CA GLY A 120 -19.57 -8.61 14.46
C GLY A 120 -19.56 -9.51 13.22
N PHE A 121 -20.70 -10.08 12.85
CA PHE A 121 -20.83 -10.85 11.60
C PHE A 121 -20.57 -9.98 10.36
N ALA A 122 -21.15 -8.77 10.30
CA ALA A 122 -20.90 -7.81 9.23
C ALA A 122 -19.40 -7.43 9.12
N ALA A 123 -18.77 -7.17 10.27
CA ALA A 123 -17.35 -6.90 10.35
C ALA A 123 -16.52 -8.12 9.89
N LEU A 124 -16.86 -9.33 10.31
CA LEU A 124 -16.15 -10.55 9.92
C LEU A 124 -16.20 -10.81 8.41
N LEU A 125 -17.36 -10.61 7.77
CA LEU A 125 -17.49 -10.70 6.30
C LEU A 125 -16.55 -9.70 5.61
N SER A 126 -16.44 -8.49 6.15
CA SER A 126 -15.55 -7.44 5.65
C SER A 126 -14.08 -7.78 5.88
N VAL A 127 -13.72 -8.29 7.06
CA VAL A 127 -12.37 -8.77 7.41
C VAL A 127 -11.90 -9.86 6.46
N LEU A 128 -12.77 -10.81 6.10
CA LEU A 128 -12.44 -11.85 5.13
C LEU A 128 -12.08 -11.23 3.77
N CYS A 129 -12.85 -10.25 3.29
CA CYS A 129 -12.55 -9.55 2.05
C CYS A 129 -11.22 -8.80 2.11
N TYR A 130 -10.96 -8.09 3.21
CA TYR A 130 -9.70 -7.41 3.46
C TYR A 130 -8.50 -8.35 3.52
N THR A 131 -8.69 -9.55 4.07
CA THR A 131 -7.61 -10.53 4.27
C THR A 131 -7.04 -10.98 2.93
N GLU A 132 -7.88 -11.27 1.94
CA GLU A 132 -7.39 -11.64 0.61
C GLU A 132 -6.58 -10.52 -0.04
N PHE A 133 -7.05 -9.28 0.06
CA PHE A 133 -6.29 -8.13 -0.43
C PHE A 133 -4.98 -7.92 0.31
N ALA A 134 -4.97 -7.99 1.63
CA ALA A 134 -3.79 -7.76 2.45
C ALA A 134 -2.70 -8.82 2.21
N VAL A 135 -3.11 -10.05 1.86
CA VAL A 135 -2.20 -11.12 1.49
C VAL A 135 -1.59 -10.91 0.11
N GLU A 136 -2.38 -10.46 -0.87
CA GLU A 136 -1.92 -10.30 -2.26
C GLU A 136 -1.21 -8.96 -2.52
N LEU A 137 -1.62 -7.92 -1.80
CA LEU A 137 -1.08 -6.57 -1.84
C LEU A 137 -0.66 -6.17 -0.42
N PRO A 138 0.43 -6.73 0.14
CA PRO A 138 0.89 -6.42 1.50
C PRO A 138 1.57 -5.05 1.55
N VAL A 139 0.82 -3.97 1.31
CA VAL A 139 1.29 -2.58 1.25
C VAL A 139 0.75 -1.76 2.42
N ALA A 140 1.50 -0.75 2.85
CA ALA A 140 1.14 0.11 3.98
C ALA A 140 -0.14 0.94 3.71
N GLY A 141 -0.50 1.13 2.44
CA GLY A 141 -1.68 1.89 2.01
C GLY A 141 -3.02 1.21 2.22
N GLY A 142 -3.06 -0.04 2.72
CA GLY A 142 -4.30 -0.74 3.10
C GLY A 142 -5.41 -0.66 2.04
N SER A 143 -6.64 -0.38 2.48
CA SER A 143 -7.82 -0.30 1.60
C SER A 143 -7.71 0.75 0.49
N PHE A 144 -6.98 1.86 0.72
CA PHE A 144 -6.75 2.86 -0.32
C PHE A 144 -5.99 2.25 -1.51
N ALA A 145 -4.91 1.52 -1.25
CA ALA A 145 -4.14 0.87 -2.30
C ALA A 145 -4.94 -0.23 -3.01
N TYR A 146 -5.73 -1.02 -2.25
CA TYR A 146 -6.58 -2.08 -2.82
C TYR A 146 -7.58 -1.50 -3.83
N LEU A 147 -8.26 -0.41 -3.45
CA LEU A 147 -9.26 0.23 -4.28
C LEU A 147 -8.65 0.96 -5.47
N ARG A 148 -7.41 1.47 -5.35
CA ARG A 148 -6.70 2.11 -6.47
C ARG A 148 -6.32 1.12 -7.56
N VAL A 149 -5.93 -0.09 -7.17
CA VAL A 149 -5.66 -1.18 -8.10
C VAL A 149 -6.94 -1.69 -8.75
N GLU A 150 -8.03 -1.85 -7.99
CA GLU A 150 -9.23 -2.55 -8.49
C GLU A 150 -10.36 -1.67 -9.01
N LEU A 151 -10.60 -0.50 -8.42
CA LEU A 151 -11.71 0.39 -8.80
C LEU A 151 -11.23 1.69 -9.46
N GLY A 152 -9.95 2.01 -9.34
CA GLY A 152 -9.30 3.15 -9.99
C GLY A 152 -9.17 4.38 -9.09
N ASP A 153 -8.46 5.38 -9.59
CA ASP A 153 -8.00 6.53 -8.81
C ASP A 153 -9.15 7.39 -8.26
N PHE A 154 -10.25 7.56 -8.99
CA PHE A 154 -11.40 8.35 -8.51
C PHE A 154 -12.10 7.69 -7.31
N VAL A 155 -12.42 6.40 -7.41
CA VAL A 155 -13.05 5.66 -6.31
C VAL A 155 -12.09 5.54 -5.13
N ALA A 156 -10.81 5.31 -5.39
CA ALA A 156 -9.78 5.31 -4.37
C ALA A 156 -9.64 6.67 -3.66
N TYR A 157 -9.82 7.80 -4.37
CA TYR A 157 -9.82 9.12 -3.76
C TYR A 157 -11.01 9.33 -2.81
N ILE A 158 -12.23 8.94 -3.22
CA ILE A 158 -13.41 8.99 -2.34
C ILE A 158 -13.18 8.11 -1.11
N ALA A 159 -12.62 6.91 -1.30
CA ALA A 159 -12.28 6.03 -0.19
C ALA A 159 -11.20 6.65 0.72
N ALA A 160 -10.15 7.25 0.15
CA ALA A 160 -9.07 7.90 0.90
C ALA A 160 -9.61 9.01 1.82
N GLY A 161 -10.46 9.89 1.30
CA GLY A 161 -11.07 10.95 2.11
C GLY A 161 -11.94 10.40 3.24
N ASN A 162 -12.69 9.32 2.98
CA ASN A 162 -13.48 8.67 4.02
C ASN A 162 -12.62 7.90 5.04
N ILE A 163 -11.50 7.28 4.62
CA ILE A 163 -10.52 6.66 5.54
C ILE A 163 -9.92 7.73 6.44
N LEU A 164 -9.55 8.90 5.92
CA LEU A 164 -9.01 9.98 6.75
C LEU A 164 -10.06 10.49 7.76
N LEU A 165 -11.32 10.63 7.35
CA LEU A 165 -12.42 10.93 8.27
C LEU A 165 -12.57 9.85 9.34
N ASP A 166 -12.54 8.58 8.94
CA ASP A 166 -12.66 7.41 9.81
C ASP A 166 -11.63 7.45 10.94
N TYR A 167 -10.35 7.64 10.61
CA TYR A 167 -9.29 7.74 11.62
C TYR A 167 -9.39 8.99 12.52
N VAL A 168 -9.80 10.13 11.99
CA VAL A 168 -9.97 11.38 12.77
C VAL A 168 -11.13 11.23 13.75
N VAL A 169 -12.29 10.78 13.28
CA VAL A 169 -13.50 10.60 14.09
C VAL A 169 -13.32 9.44 15.08
N GLY A 170 -12.68 8.35 14.67
CA GLY A 170 -12.36 7.21 15.54
C GLY A 170 -11.42 7.60 16.67
N GLY A 171 -10.33 8.31 16.36
CA GLY A 171 -9.43 8.88 17.36
C GLY A 171 -10.15 9.81 18.34
N ALA A 172 -11.05 10.66 17.82
CA ALA A 172 -11.79 11.62 18.63
C ALA A 172 -12.75 10.93 19.59
N SER A 173 -13.45 9.91 19.09
CA SER A 173 -14.37 9.09 19.87
C SER A 173 -13.66 8.44 21.04
N VAL A 174 -12.52 7.77 20.78
CA VAL A 174 -11.76 7.08 21.83
C VAL A 174 -11.19 8.06 22.86
N ALA A 175 -10.73 9.24 22.42
CA ALA A 175 -10.23 10.28 23.32
C ALA A 175 -11.34 10.81 24.25
N ARG A 176 -12.57 11.01 23.77
CA ARG A 176 -13.70 11.43 24.60
C ARG A 176 -14.16 10.34 25.56
N SER A 177 -14.18 9.09 25.12
CA SER A 177 -14.46 7.94 25.99
C SER A 177 -13.43 7.78 27.10
N TRP A 178 -12.17 8.16 26.83
CA TRP A 178 -11.12 8.19 27.85
C TRP A 178 -11.49 9.12 29.01
N THR A 179 -12.01 10.32 28.72
CA THR A 179 -12.48 11.28 29.74
C THR A 179 -13.58 10.67 30.63
N SER A 180 -14.53 9.91 30.07
CA SER A 180 -15.62 9.31 30.85
C SER A 180 -15.12 8.34 31.94
N TYR A 181 -14.15 7.48 31.58
CA TYR A 181 -13.55 6.56 32.54
C TYR A 181 -12.57 7.24 33.51
N PHE A 182 -11.92 8.31 33.06
CA PHE A 182 -11.04 9.11 33.91
C PHE A 182 -11.85 9.80 35.01
N ALA A 183 -13.00 10.39 34.65
CA ALA A 183 -13.93 10.96 35.62
C ALA A 183 -14.40 9.93 36.64
N THR A 184 -14.72 8.71 36.19
CA THR A 184 -15.11 7.60 37.07
C THR A 184 -14.01 7.23 38.06
N LEU A 185 -12.75 7.26 37.65
CA LEU A 185 -11.59 7.03 38.52
C LEU A 185 -11.45 8.14 39.59
N CYS A 186 -11.74 9.37 39.21
CA CYS A 186 -11.78 10.53 40.10
C CYS A 186 -13.06 10.60 40.95
N ASN A 187 -13.99 9.65 40.82
CA ASN A 187 -15.33 9.68 41.43
C ASN A 187 -16.15 10.94 41.10
N HIS A 188 -16.03 11.43 39.86
CA HIS A 188 -16.75 12.58 39.31
C HIS A 188 -17.58 12.18 38.09
N HIS A 189 -18.50 13.04 37.68
CA HIS A 189 -19.23 12.87 36.42
C HIS A 189 -18.34 13.32 35.24
N PRO A 190 -18.44 12.69 34.05
CA PRO A 190 -17.65 13.12 32.88
C PRO A 190 -17.81 14.61 32.54
N ASP A 191 -19.01 15.16 32.75
CA ASP A 191 -19.29 16.57 32.48
C ASP A 191 -18.60 17.54 33.47
N ASP A 192 -18.14 17.08 34.63
CA ASP A 192 -17.36 17.92 35.56
C ASP A 192 -16.00 18.32 34.98
N PHE A 193 -15.49 17.54 34.01
CA PHE A 193 -14.25 17.82 33.28
C PHE A 193 -14.49 18.47 31.92
N ARG A 194 -15.75 18.65 31.50
CA ARG A 194 -16.12 19.25 30.21
C ARG A 194 -16.60 20.67 30.43
N ILE A 195 -16.25 21.58 29.52
CA ILE A 195 -16.66 22.98 29.57
C ILE A 195 -17.97 23.12 28.80
N HIS A 196 -19.05 23.45 29.51
CA HIS A 196 -20.35 23.68 28.87
C HIS A 196 -20.44 25.09 28.27
N VAL A 197 -20.72 25.19 26.98
CA VAL A 197 -20.90 26.44 26.24
C VAL A 197 -22.29 26.48 25.61
N GLY A 198 -23.23 27.16 26.28
CA GLY A 198 -24.64 27.21 25.86
C GLY A 198 -24.91 27.94 24.53
N SER A 199 -23.90 28.60 23.94
CA SER A 199 -24.01 29.23 22.62
C SER A 199 -23.84 28.25 21.45
N LEU A 200 -23.35 27.03 21.72
CA LEU A 200 -23.15 26.00 20.69
C LEU A 200 -24.37 25.07 20.62
N ALA A 201 -24.57 24.46 19.45
CA ALA A 201 -25.65 23.49 19.25
C ALA A 201 -25.49 22.26 20.17
N GLU A 202 -26.60 21.59 20.46
CA GLU A 202 -26.61 20.34 21.23
C GLU A 202 -25.70 19.29 20.57
N GLY A 203 -24.91 18.60 21.39
CA GLY A 203 -23.86 17.69 20.94
C GLY A 203 -22.53 18.37 20.60
N PHE A 204 -22.49 19.71 20.52
CA PHE A 204 -21.27 20.50 20.33
C PHE A 204 -20.93 21.42 21.52
N ASN A 205 -21.81 21.46 22.51
CA ASN A 205 -21.77 22.37 23.66
C ASN A 205 -20.92 21.87 24.84
N HIS A 206 -20.48 20.61 24.85
CA HIS A 206 -19.65 20.04 25.92
C HIS A 206 -18.19 19.86 25.45
N LEU A 207 -17.38 20.89 25.69
CA LEU A 207 -16.00 20.93 25.22
C LEU A 207 -15.10 20.06 26.10
N ASP A 208 -14.30 19.17 25.50
CA ASP A 208 -13.51 18.16 26.22
C ASP A 208 -11.99 18.42 26.14
N PRO A 209 -11.40 19.20 27.08
CA PRO A 209 -9.97 19.48 27.09
C PRO A 209 -9.11 18.26 27.47
N ILE A 210 -9.66 17.31 28.22
CA ILE A 210 -8.95 16.08 28.62
C ILE A 210 -8.72 15.19 27.40
N ALA A 211 -9.72 15.05 26.53
CA ALA A 211 -9.61 14.34 25.25
C ALA A 211 -8.49 14.92 24.36
N VAL A 212 -8.34 16.25 24.34
CA VAL A 212 -7.24 16.92 23.63
C VAL A 212 -5.89 16.59 24.27
N GLY A 213 -5.80 16.69 25.60
CA GLY A 213 -4.58 16.42 26.35
C GLY A 213 -4.05 15.00 26.13
N ILE A 214 -4.92 13.98 26.22
CA ILE A 214 -4.52 12.58 25.99
C ILE A 214 -4.13 12.33 24.53
N SER A 215 -4.83 12.95 23.56
CA SER A 215 -4.51 12.83 22.13
C SER A 215 -3.13 13.40 21.82
N ILE A 216 -2.78 14.57 22.38
CA ILE A 216 -1.45 15.17 22.24
C ILE A 216 -0.38 14.26 22.89
N ALA A 217 -0.64 13.75 24.10
CA ALA A 217 0.30 12.86 24.78
C ALA A 217 0.61 11.60 23.94
N VAL A 218 -0.43 10.97 23.39
CA VAL A 218 -0.27 9.80 22.50
C VAL A 218 0.44 10.18 21.21
N CYS A 219 0.17 11.33 20.62
CA CYS A 219 0.87 11.83 19.43
C CYS A 219 2.38 11.97 19.68
N VAL A 220 2.76 12.54 20.82
CA VAL A 220 4.17 12.71 21.22
C VAL A 220 4.84 11.34 21.36
N ILE A 221 4.19 10.39 22.03
CA ILE A 221 4.69 9.02 22.19
C ILE A 221 4.87 8.33 20.83
N ALA A 222 3.86 8.40 19.96
CA ALA A 222 3.87 7.80 18.62
C ALA A 222 4.96 8.42 17.72
N SER A 223 5.23 9.71 17.86
CA SER A 223 6.23 10.43 17.07
C SER A 223 7.67 9.97 17.38
N PHE A 224 7.95 9.61 18.64
CA PHE A 224 9.29 9.21 19.09
C PHE A 224 9.59 7.71 18.96
N SER A 225 8.59 6.84 18.78
CA SER A 225 8.77 5.40 18.91
C SER A 225 7.92 4.58 17.93
N VAL A 226 8.54 4.03 16.88
CA VAL A 226 7.90 2.98 16.04
C VAL A 226 8.71 1.70 15.96
N LYS A 227 10.05 1.74 16.11
CA LYS A 227 10.89 0.51 16.05
C LYS A 227 10.59 -0.53 17.16
N GLY A 228 9.85 -0.17 18.21
CA GLY A 228 9.34 -1.09 19.24
C GLY A 228 7.82 -1.08 19.41
N SER A 229 7.07 -0.29 18.64
CA SER A 229 5.67 0.02 18.95
C SER A 229 4.73 -1.15 18.73
N ALA A 230 4.92 -1.98 17.70
CA ALA A 230 4.07 -3.15 17.48
C ALA A 230 4.19 -4.16 18.63
N ARG A 231 5.41 -4.46 19.10
CA ARG A 231 5.62 -5.35 20.26
C ARG A 231 5.12 -4.74 21.57
N PHE A 232 5.34 -3.45 21.77
CA PHE A 232 4.78 -2.73 22.90
C PHE A 232 3.24 -2.81 22.89
N ASN A 233 2.62 -2.62 21.73
CA ASN A 233 1.17 -2.75 21.55
C ASN A 233 0.69 -4.17 21.87
N SER A 234 1.41 -5.20 21.42
CA SER A 234 1.08 -6.59 21.73
C SER A 234 1.14 -6.88 23.23
N VAL A 235 2.23 -6.48 23.91
CA VAL A 235 2.38 -6.67 25.38
C VAL A 235 1.30 -5.90 26.14
N ALA A 236 1.05 -4.65 25.75
CA ALA A 236 0.00 -3.84 26.34
C ALA A 236 -1.37 -4.53 26.17
N THR A 237 -1.65 -5.10 25.00
CA THR A 237 -2.91 -5.80 24.72
C THR A 237 -3.06 -7.07 25.56
N ILE A 238 -1.99 -7.83 25.79
CA ILE A 238 -2.02 -9.02 26.65
C ILE A 238 -2.45 -8.65 28.08
N ILE A 239 -1.83 -7.62 28.67
CA ILE A 239 -2.18 -7.14 30.02
C ILE A 239 -3.66 -6.74 30.08
N TYR A 240 -4.12 -6.03 29.06
CA TYR A 240 -5.50 -5.58 28.95
C TYR A 240 -6.49 -6.74 28.74
N MET A 241 -6.10 -7.79 28.04
CA MET A 241 -6.92 -8.99 27.85
C MET A 241 -7.15 -9.76 29.16
N THR A 242 -6.18 -9.78 30.06
CA THR A 242 -6.36 -10.32 31.42
C THR A 242 -7.47 -9.56 32.18
N LEU A 243 -7.59 -8.25 31.98
CA LEU A 243 -8.66 -7.45 32.59
C LEU A 243 -10.04 -7.77 31.99
N MET A 244 -10.12 -8.10 30.69
CA MET A 244 -11.38 -8.54 30.07
C MET A 244 -11.85 -9.86 30.68
N VAL A 245 -10.94 -10.82 30.81
CA VAL A 245 -11.23 -12.11 31.45
C VAL A 245 -11.64 -11.91 32.90
N PHE A 246 -10.96 -11.02 33.63
CA PHE A 246 -11.36 -10.64 34.99
C PHE A 246 -12.81 -10.12 35.05
N MET A 247 -13.18 -9.18 34.17
CA MET A 247 -14.56 -8.66 34.14
C MET A 247 -15.59 -9.74 33.84
N LEU A 248 -15.29 -10.64 32.91
CA LEU A 248 -16.17 -11.75 32.57
C LEU A 248 -16.38 -12.68 33.78
N VAL A 249 -15.29 -13.11 34.42
CA VAL A 249 -15.36 -14.04 35.56
C VAL A 249 -16.01 -13.37 36.77
N ALA A 250 -15.50 -12.21 37.17
CA ALA A 250 -16.02 -11.49 38.34
C ALA A 250 -17.47 -11.04 38.15
N GLY A 251 -17.82 -10.52 36.97
CA GLY A 251 -19.18 -10.12 36.65
C GLY A 251 -20.15 -11.31 36.61
N ALA A 252 -19.72 -12.46 36.08
CA ALA A 252 -20.51 -13.68 36.09
C ALA A 252 -20.84 -14.17 37.51
N THR A 253 -19.97 -13.96 38.50
CA THR A 253 -20.27 -14.30 39.91
C THR A 253 -21.41 -13.47 40.51
N LYS A 254 -21.73 -12.31 39.90
CA LYS A 254 -22.80 -11.40 40.32
C LYS A 254 -23.95 -11.34 39.33
N ALA A 255 -23.97 -12.24 38.35
CA ALA A 255 -25.02 -12.29 37.34
C ALA A 255 -26.37 -12.69 37.96
N LYS A 256 -27.41 -11.89 37.70
CA LYS A 256 -28.80 -12.19 38.06
C LYS A 256 -29.59 -12.43 36.77
N PRO A 257 -29.99 -13.68 36.47
CA PRO A 257 -30.76 -13.99 35.26
C PRO A 257 -32.09 -13.23 35.13
N SER A 258 -32.65 -12.76 36.26
CA SER A 258 -33.84 -11.90 36.28
C SER A 258 -33.65 -10.58 35.54
N ASN A 259 -32.44 -10.03 35.53
CA ASN A 259 -32.14 -8.75 34.85
C ASN A 259 -32.17 -8.88 33.32
N PHE A 260 -32.13 -10.12 32.81
CA PHE A 260 -32.20 -10.43 31.39
C PHE A 260 -33.64 -10.39 30.85
N GLN A 261 -34.64 -10.14 31.71
CA GLN A 261 -36.03 -9.98 31.34
C GLN A 261 -36.51 -8.54 31.61
N PRO A 262 -37.26 -7.92 30.67
CA PRO A 262 -37.55 -8.39 29.31
C PRO A 262 -36.29 -8.42 28.43
N PHE A 263 -36.14 -9.47 27.61
CA PHE A 263 -34.94 -9.64 26.79
C PHE A 263 -34.79 -8.57 25.69
N SER A 264 -35.86 -8.26 24.96
CA SER A 264 -35.84 -7.28 23.86
C SER A 264 -36.91 -6.20 24.07
N PRO A 265 -36.71 -5.25 25.00
CA PRO A 265 -37.69 -4.22 25.32
C PRO A 265 -37.97 -3.26 24.16
N PHE A 266 -36.99 -3.06 23.27
CA PHE A 266 -37.09 -2.18 22.10
C PHE A 266 -37.38 -2.93 20.79
N GLY A 267 -37.62 -4.24 20.87
CA GLY A 267 -37.88 -5.11 19.73
C GLY A 267 -36.73 -5.21 18.71
N PHE A 268 -37.01 -5.79 17.55
CA PHE A 268 -36.01 -6.06 16.52
C PHE A 268 -35.43 -4.77 15.88
N ARG A 269 -36.25 -3.71 15.76
CA ARG A 269 -35.75 -2.40 15.28
C ARG A 269 -34.70 -1.81 16.23
N GLY A 270 -34.92 -1.92 17.54
CA GLY A 270 -33.95 -1.51 18.54
C GLY A 270 -32.63 -2.27 18.45
N VAL A 271 -32.70 -3.59 18.24
CA VAL A 271 -31.52 -4.44 18.00
C VAL A 271 -30.75 -3.99 16.78
N LEU A 272 -31.39 -3.78 15.62
CA LEU A 272 -30.69 -3.34 14.41
C LEU A 272 -30.12 -1.92 14.52
N LYS A 273 -30.82 -1.01 15.20
CA LYS A 273 -30.30 0.34 15.48
C LYS A 273 -29.09 0.29 16.41
N ALA A 274 -29.13 -0.54 17.45
CA ALA A 274 -27.97 -0.79 18.30
C ALA A 274 -26.81 -1.41 17.51
N SER A 275 -27.08 -2.33 16.58
CA SER A 275 -26.05 -2.91 15.72
C SER A 275 -25.29 -1.83 14.93
N SER A 276 -25.99 -0.87 14.31
CA SER A 276 -25.32 0.17 13.53
C SER A 276 -24.43 1.08 14.39
N VAL A 277 -24.84 1.38 15.63
CA VAL A 277 -24.00 2.13 16.59
C VAL A 277 -22.81 1.28 17.03
N LEU A 278 -23.05 0.03 17.43
CA LEU A 278 -22.04 -0.91 17.92
C LEU A 278 -21.07 -1.39 16.85
N PHE A 279 -21.36 -1.13 15.56
CA PHE A 279 -20.40 -1.39 14.48
C PHE A 279 -19.07 -0.65 14.71
N PHE A 280 -19.13 0.54 15.32
CA PHE A 280 -17.98 1.29 15.84
C PHE A 280 -17.00 0.40 16.63
N ALA A 281 -17.51 -0.53 17.43
CA ALA A 281 -16.69 -1.36 18.30
C ALA A 281 -15.76 -2.32 17.54
N TYR A 282 -16.06 -2.59 16.26
CA TYR A 282 -15.29 -3.48 15.39
C TYR A 282 -14.32 -2.75 14.45
N VAL A 283 -14.27 -1.42 14.52
CA VAL A 283 -13.35 -0.59 13.73
C VAL A 283 -11.91 -0.76 14.24
N GLY A 284 -10.92 -0.73 13.35
CA GLY A 284 -9.49 -0.75 13.68
C GLY A 284 -8.70 -1.98 13.19
N TYR A 285 -9.38 -3.04 12.72
CA TYR A 285 -8.68 -4.21 12.16
C TYR A 285 -7.95 -3.90 10.84
N ASP A 286 -8.41 -2.90 10.10
CA ASP A 286 -7.81 -2.44 8.86
C ASP A 286 -6.41 -1.84 9.12
N GLY A 287 -6.16 -1.33 10.33
CA GLY A 287 -4.84 -0.99 10.83
C GLY A 287 -3.86 -2.17 10.78
N VAL A 288 -4.33 -3.41 11.03
CA VAL A 288 -3.52 -4.63 10.89
C VAL A 288 -3.12 -4.86 9.42
N ALA A 289 -4.02 -4.54 8.48
CA ALA A 289 -3.73 -4.69 7.05
C ALA A 289 -2.60 -3.75 6.60
N THR A 290 -2.44 -2.58 7.24
CA THR A 290 -1.31 -1.67 6.97
C THR A 290 0.06 -2.22 7.43
N LEU A 291 0.07 -3.26 8.27
CA LEU A 291 1.29 -3.93 8.73
C LEU A 291 1.80 -5.00 7.73
N GLY A 292 1.16 -5.13 6.56
CA GLY A 292 1.55 -6.14 5.55
C GLY A 292 3.01 -6.06 5.15
N GLU A 293 3.58 -4.85 5.04
CA GLU A 293 4.99 -4.63 4.67
C GLU A 293 5.99 -5.09 5.76
N GLU A 294 5.56 -5.07 7.01
CA GLU A 294 6.37 -5.46 8.18
C GLU A 294 6.19 -6.94 8.55
N THR A 295 5.33 -7.66 7.84
CA THR A 295 4.98 -9.06 8.12
C THR A 295 5.95 -10.03 7.43
N LYS A 296 6.44 -11.03 8.16
CA LYS A 296 7.42 -12.01 7.67
C LYS A 296 6.85 -12.92 6.59
N ASN A 297 5.72 -13.58 6.86
CA ASN A 297 5.03 -14.43 5.90
C ASN A 297 3.59 -13.96 5.69
N PRO A 298 3.36 -12.95 4.83
CA PRO A 298 2.03 -12.37 4.60
C PRO A 298 0.96 -13.42 4.26
N GLY A 299 1.31 -14.49 3.53
CA GLY A 299 0.36 -15.51 3.09
C GLY A 299 -0.30 -16.33 4.21
N VAL A 300 0.35 -16.41 5.38
CA VAL A 300 -0.12 -17.19 6.53
C VAL A 300 -0.40 -16.28 7.73
N ASP A 301 0.49 -15.32 7.97
CA ASP A 301 0.43 -14.49 9.18
C ASP A 301 -0.75 -13.50 9.15
N ILE A 302 -1.03 -12.89 7.99
CA ILE A 302 -2.11 -11.90 7.86
C ILE A 302 -3.49 -12.54 8.06
N PRO A 303 -3.84 -13.69 7.41
CA PRO A 303 -5.13 -14.33 7.66
C PRO A 303 -5.37 -14.71 9.12
N ILE A 304 -4.35 -15.29 9.76
CA ILE A 304 -4.43 -15.65 11.18
C ILE A 304 -4.59 -14.38 12.04
N GLY A 305 -3.85 -13.32 11.75
CA GLY A 305 -3.93 -12.04 12.42
C GLY A 305 -5.32 -11.40 12.34
N LEU A 306 -5.83 -11.17 11.14
CA LEU A 306 -7.07 -10.44 10.89
C LEU A 306 -8.30 -11.24 11.34
N ILE A 307 -8.45 -12.49 10.87
CA ILE A 307 -9.63 -13.32 11.16
C ILE A 307 -9.60 -13.77 12.62
N GLY A 308 -8.42 -14.15 13.13
CA GLY A 308 -8.25 -14.60 14.51
C GLY A 308 -8.57 -13.50 15.51
N SER A 309 -8.02 -12.28 15.33
CA SER A 309 -8.34 -11.15 16.21
C SER A 309 -9.82 -10.80 16.19
N MET A 310 -10.45 -10.71 15.01
CA MET A 310 -11.87 -10.37 14.89
C MET A 310 -12.77 -11.40 15.59
N THR A 311 -12.50 -12.70 15.41
CA THR A 311 -13.29 -13.77 16.05
C THR A 311 -13.22 -13.70 17.58
N VAL A 312 -12.03 -13.41 18.13
CA VAL A 312 -11.84 -13.22 19.57
C VAL A 312 -12.61 -12.00 20.07
N VAL A 313 -12.55 -10.87 19.35
CA VAL A 313 -13.27 -9.64 19.72
C VAL A 313 -14.78 -9.86 19.73
N ILE A 314 -15.35 -10.46 18.68
CA ILE A 314 -16.81 -10.75 18.61
C ILE A 314 -17.26 -11.57 19.82
N THR A 315 -16.48 -12.59 20.17
CA THR A 315 -16.78 -13.47 21.32
C THR A 315 -16.75 -12.68 22.62
N ILE A 316 -15.68 -11.92 22.86
CA ILE A 316 -15.51 -11.16 24.12
C ILE A 316 -16.58 -10.09 24.29
N TYR A 317 -16.89 -9.32 23.25
CA TYR A 317 -17.92 -8.28 23.31
C TYR A 317 -19.29 -8.86 23.61
N SER A 318 -19.66 -9.96 22.95
CA SER A 318 -20.92 -10.66 23.17
C SER A 318 -21.04 -11.14 24.62
N LEU A 319 -19.97 -11.72 25.16
CA LEU A 319 -19.93 -12.18 26.55
C LEU A 319 -19.98 -11.01 27.54
N LEU A 320 -19.23 -9.94 27.30
CA LEU A 320 -19.22 -8.76 28.17
C LEU A 320 -20.58 -8.06 28.20
N ALA A 321 -21.24 -7.91 27.04
CA ALA A 321 -22.56 -7.33 26.95
C ALA A 321 -23.62 -8.16 27.70
N THR A 322 -23.50 -9.50 27.62
CA THR A 322 -24.34 -10.43 28.39
C THR A 322 -24.13 -10.26 29.89
N VAL A 323 -22.87 -10.28 30.33
CA VAL A 323 -22.52 -10.12 31.75
C VAL A 323 -22.98 -8.77 32.29
N LEU A 324 -22.80 -7.68 31.53
CA LEU A 324 -23.26 -6.35 31.90
C LEU A 324 -24.78 -6.32 32.17
N CYS A 325 -25.58 -6.85 31.23
CA CYS A 325 -27.05 -6.90 31.38
C CYS A 325 -27.52 -7.88 32.46
N MET A 326 -26.68 -8.85 32.85
CA MET A 326 -26.98 -9.72 33.99
C MET A 326 -26.60 -9.10 35.32
N MET A 327 -25.58 -8.24 35.39
CA MET A 327 -25.18 -7.56 36.62
C MET A 327 -26.21 -6.53 37.06
N GLN A 328 -26.81 -5.79 36.12
CA GLN A 328 -27.82 -4.77 36.40
C GLN A 328 -28.99 -4.79 35.41
N PRO A 329 -30.20 -4.41 35.84
CA PRO A 329 -31.30 -4.11 34.93
C PRO A 329 -30.90 -3.06 33.89
N TYR A 330 -31.30 -3.24 32.64
CA TYR A 330 -30.84 -2.42 31.52
C TYR A 330 -31.10 -0.91 31.69
N ASN A 331 -32.19 -0.54 32.37
CA ASN A 331 -32.56 0.85 32.64
C ASN A 331 -31.67 1.55 33.69
N GLN A 332 -30.85 0.81 34.43
CA GLN A 332 -29.93 1.32 35.45
C GLN A 332 -28.46 1.28 35.00
N ILE A 333 -28.19 0.76 33.80
CA ILE A 333 -26.84 0.76 33.24
C ILE A 333 -26.41 2.20 32.99
N ASP A 334 -25.20 2.54 33.41
CA ASP A 334 -24.61 3.86 33.18
C ASP A 334 -24.26 4.03 31.69
N ARG A 335 -24.50 5.23 31.13
CA ARG A 335 -24.29 5.49 29.70
C ARG A 335 -22.81 5.68 29.37
N ASP A 336 -22.02 6.25 30.28
CA ASP A 336 -20.65 6.71 30.04
C ASP A 336 -19.58 5.73 30.52
N ALA A 337 -19.82 5.03 31.63
CA ALA A 337 -18.90 4.07 32.24
C ALA A 337 -19.62 2.78 32.71
N PRO A 338 -20.35 2.09 31.82
CA PRO A 338 -21.25 0.99 32.14
C PRO A 338 -20.60 -0.11 32.99
N PHE A 339 -19.40 -0.56 32.63
CA PHE A 339 -18.76 -1.66 33.36
C PHE A 339 -18.29 -1.25 34.77
N SER A 340 -17.63 -0.10 34.90
CA SER A 340 -17.12 0.36 36.20
C SER A 340 -18.25 0.61 37.19
N ILE A 341 -19.32 1.27 36.74
CA ILE A 341 -20.49 1.55 37.58
C ILE A 341 -21.28 0.28 37.87
N ALA A 342 -21.39 -0.67 36.92
CA ALA A 342 -22.03 -1.96 37.19
C ALA A 342 -21.34 -2.75 38.30
N PHE A 343 -20.01 -2.78 38.34
CA PHE A 343 -19.27 -3.42 39.44
C PHE A 343 -19.51 -2.73 40.79
N GLN A 344 -19.60 -1.39 40.80
CA GLN A 344 -19.97 -0.65 42.00
C GLN A 344 -21.38 -1.02 42.48
N ALA A 345 -22.35 -1.09 41.58
CA ALA A 345 -23.74 -1.36 41.90
C ALA A 345 -23.99 -2.78 42.43
N VAL A 346 -23.19 -3.77 42.03
CA VAL A 346 -23.24 -5.14 42.59
C VAL A 346 -22.42 -5.32 43.88
N GLY A 347 -21.93 -4.22 44.47
CA GLY A 347 -21.20 -4.20 45.73
C GLY A 347 -19.70 -4.47 45.63
N MET A 348 -19.11 -4.48 44.42
CA MET A 348 -17.68 -4.70 44.19
C MET A 348 -16.95 -3.37 43.94
N ASN A 349 -16.95 -2.47 44.94
CA ASN A 349 -16.38 -1.13 44.83
C ASN A 349 -14.88 -1.11 44.46
N TRP A 350 -14.11 -2.11 44.89
CA TRP A 350 -12.69 -2.22 44.52
C TRP A 350 -12.51 -2.57 43.03
N ALA A 351 -13.43 -3.35 42.46
CA ALA A 351 -13.38 -3.77 41.06
C ALA A 351 -13.66 -2.60 40.12
N LYS A 352 -14.49 -1.62 40.52
CA LYS A 352 -14.72 -0.36 39.78
C LYS A 352 -13.40 0.28 39.33
N TYR A 353 -12.45 0.43 40.24
CA TYR A 353 -11.16 1.10 39.98
C TYR A 353 -10.26 0.28 39.06
N ILE A 354 -10.23 -1.04 39.23
CA ILE A 354 -9.46 -1.94 38.36
C ILE A 354 -10.00 -1.89 36.93
N VAL A 355 -11.33 -1.95 36.79
CA VAL A 355 -12.00 -1.84 35.50
C VAL A 355 -11.75 -0.48 34.87
N ALA A 356 -11.82 0.60 35.65
CA ALA A 356 -11.59 1.95 35.14
C ALA A 356 -10.15 2.14 34.66
N LEU A 357 -9.14 1.73 35.46
CA LEU A 357 -7.74 1.75 35.06
C LEU A 357 -7.48 0.89 33.83
N GLY A 358 -8.11 -0.28 33.77
CA GLY A 358 -8.04 -1.18 32.63
C GLY A 358 -8.61 -0.58 31.36
N ALA A 359 -9.76 0.08 31.46
CA ALA A 359 -10.41 0.78 30.35
C ALA A 359 -9.56 1.94 29.84
N LEU A 360 -9.02 2.79 30.73
CA LEU A 360 -8.11 3.87 30.37
C LEU A 360 -6.87 3.35 29.64
N LYS A 361 -6.23 2.32 30.20
CA LYS A 361 -5.05 1.69 29.58
C LYS A 361 -5.38 1.04 28.23
N GLY A 362 -6.57 0.43 28.09
CA GLY A 362 -7.07 -0.12 26.83
C GLY A 362 -7.28 0.95 25.77
N MET A 363 -8.02 2.00 26.09
CA MET A 363 -8.29 3.12 25.19
C MET A 363 -7.03 3.86 24.77
N THR A 364 -6.04 4.04 25.65
CA THR A 364 -4.71 4.59 25.25
C THR A 364 -4.00 3.70 24.22
N THR A 365 -4.17 2.37 24.30
CA THR A 365 -3.58 1.41 23.35
C THR A 365 -4.25 1.54 21.97
N VAL A 366 -5.58 1.66 21.95
CA VAL A 366 -6.35 1.91 20.72
C VAL A 366 -5.99 3.26 20.10
N LEU A 367 -5.90 4.33 20.89
CA LEU A 367 -5.47 5.64 20.40
C LEU A 367 -4.07 5.58 19.76
N LEU A 368 -3.13 4.86 20.38
CA LEU A 368 -1.80 4.68 19.82
C LEU A 368 -1.86 3.93 18.47
N ALA A 369 -2.63 2.84 18.39
CA ALA A 369 -2.83 2.10 17.14
C ALA A 369 -3.48 2.98 16.05
N ASN A 370 -4.48 3.78 16.41
CA ASN A 370 -5.16 4.73 15.52
C ASN A 370 -4.17 5.78 14.97
N VAL A 371 -3.37 6.39 15.84
CA VAL A 371 -2.36 7.40 15.46
C VAL A 371 -1.28 6.81 14.54
N ILE A 372 -0.92 5.54 14.73
CA ILE A 372 0.02 4.84 13.84
C ILE A 372 -0.63 4.54 12.48
N GLY A 373 -1.85 4.00 12.47
CA GLY A 373 -2.59 3.65 11.26
C GLY A 373 -2.88 4.87 10.38
N GLN A 374 -3.43 5.93 10.97
CA GLN A 374 -3.79 7.16 10.24
C GLN A 374 -2.58 7.80 9.56
N ALA A 375 -1.42 7.77 10.22
CA ALA A 375 -0.21 8.40 9.69
C ALA A 375 0.30 7.63 8.46
N ARG A 376 0.21 6.29 8.47
CA ARG A 376 0.58 5.45 7.32
C ARG A 376 -0.36 5.65 6.13
N TYR A 377 -1.67 5.64 6.36
CA TYR A 377 -2.64 5.93 5.30
C TYR A 377 -2.38 7.30 4.68
N PHE A 378 -2.21 8.34 5.52
CA PHE A 378 -2.03 9.69 4.99
C PHE A 378 -0.70 9.86 4.25
N THR A 379 0.36 9.23 4.74
CA THR A 379 1.65 9.16 4.03
C THR A 379 1.49 8.51 2.66
N HIS A 380 0.77 7.38 2.58
CA HIS A 380 0.57 6.67 1.32
C HIS A 380 -0.30 7.47 0.34
N ILE A 381 -1.35 8.13 0.83
CA ILE A 381 -2.19 9.03 0.01
C ILE A 381 -1.34 10.19 -0.53
N ALA A 382 -0.47 10.78 0.31
CA ALA A 382 0.45 11.84 -0.11
C ALA A 382 1.47 11.38 -1.16
N ARG A 383 1.96 10.12 -1.11
CA ARG A 383 2.86 9.55 -2.14
C ARG A 383 2.22 9.49 -3.54
N THR A 384 0.90 9.45 -3.60
CA THR A 384 0.13 9.46 -4.86
C THR A 384 -0.23 10.85 -5.35
N HIS A 385 0.23 11.92 -4.67
CA HIS A 385 -0.08 13.32 -4.97
C HIS A 385 -1.58 13.65 -4.90
N MET A 386 -2.38 12.81 -4.24
CA MET A 386 -3.79 13.09 -3.91
C MET A 386 -3.92 13.95 -2.64
N ALA A 387 -2.83 14.07 -1.89
CA ALA A 387 -2.63 15.00 -0.77
C ALA A 387 -1.25 15.66 -0.93
N PRO A 388 -0.99 16.80 -0.25
CA PRO A 388 0.27 17.51 -0.37
C PRO A 388 1.52 16.63 -0.15
N PRO A 389 2.51 16.61 -1.05
CA PRO A 389 3.63 15.65 -1.00
C PRO A 389 4.53 15.75 0.24
N PHE A 390 4.60 16.91 0.91
CA PHE A 390 5.39 17.07 2.14
C PHE A 390 4.91 16.14 3.28
N LEU A 391 3.66 15.67 3.22
CA LEU A 391 3.10 14.70 4.17
C LEU A 391 3.63 13.27 3.95
N ALA A 392 4.23 12.98 2.79
CA ALA A 392 4.84 11.69 2.48
C ALA A 392 6.21 11.51 3.15
N VAL A 393 6.80 12.58 3.71
CA VAL A 393 8.16 12.58 4.26
C VAL A 393 8.24 11.75 5.55
N ILE A 394 9.20 10.83 5.58
CA ILE A 394 9.50 9.99 6.75
C ILE A 394 10.73 10.55 7.47
N HIS A 395 10.65 10.69 8.79
CA HIS A 395 11.74 11.22 9.61
C HIS A 395 12.94 10.25 9.65
N GLU A 396 14.13 10.72 9.26
CA GLU A 396 15.35 9.89 9.11
C GLU A 396 15.74 9.10 10.38
N LYS A 397 15.75 9.77 11.55
CA LYS A 397 16.13 9.15 12.84
C LYS A 397 15.15 8.10 13.33
N TYR A 398 13.85 8.39 13.26
CA TYR A 398 12.80 7.56 13.88
C TYR A 398 12.18 6.55 12.92
N GLY A 399 12.25 6.81 11.60
CA GLY A 399 11.59 6.01 10.57
C GLY A 399 10.07 6.18 10.57
N THR A 400 9.57 7.34 11.02
CA THR A 400 8.14 7.61 11.24
C THR A 400 7.65 8.83 10.47
N PRO A 401 6.40 8.83 9.97
CA PRO A 401 5.82 9.96 9.26
C PRO A 401 5.30 11.04 10.23
N VAL A 402 6.21 11.68 10.98
CA VAL A 402 5.88 12.60 12.09
C VAL A 402 4.94 13.73 11.65
N ILE A 403 5.13 14.28 10.44
CA ILE A 403 4.29 15.39 9.95
C ILE A 403 2.84 14.93 9.77
N ALA A 404 2.63 13.80 9.09
CA ALA A 404 1.31 13.22 8.92
C ALA A 404 0.66 12.87 10.28
N THR A 405 1.44 12.33 11.22
CA THR A 405 1.00 12.04 12.59
C THR A 405 0.48 13.29 13.30
N VAL A 406 1.24 14.38 13.26
CA VAL A 406 0.89 15.64 13.95
C VAL A 406 -0.34 16.29 13.31
N VAL A 407 -0.40 16.37 11.97
CA VAL A 407 -1.53 16.99 11.26
C VAL A 407 -2.84 16.23 11.53
N MET A 408 -2.82 14.90 11.43
CA MET A 408 -4.01 14.09 11.70
C MET A 408 -4.43 14.15 13.17
N THR A 409 -3.47 14.18 14.09
CA THR A 409 -3.81 14.31 15.52
C THR A 409 -4.34 15.71 15.86
N ALA A 410 -3.87 16.77 15.19
CA ALA A 410 -4.44 18.09 15.35
C ALA A 410 -5.91 18.15 14.90
N ALA A 411 -6.24 17.50 13.76
CA ALA A 411 -7.62 17.35 13.30
C ALA A 411 -8.47 16.54 14.30
N ASN A 412 -7.94 15.42 14.81
CA ASN A 412 -8.56 14.63 15.87
C ASN A 412 -8.86 15.51 17.11
N CYS A 413 -7.86 16.22 17.65
CA CYS A 413 -8.04 17.11 18.80
C CYS A 413 -9.15 18.14 18.59
N LEU A 414 -9.22 18.75 17.40
CA LEU A 414 -10.26 19.71 17.06
C LEU A 414 -11.65 19.06 17.11
N VAL A 415 -11.81 17.90 16.48
CA VAL A 415 -13.08 17.17 16.44
C VAL A 415 -13.48 16.67 17.84
N ALA A 416 -12.53 16.10 18.58
CA ALA A 416 -12.72 15.58 19.95
C ALA A 416 -13.10 16.68 20.94
N PHE A 417 -12.55 17.88 20.77
CA PHE A 417 -12.84 19.01 21.64
C PHE A 417 -14.31 19.40 21.54
N PHE A 418 -14.86 19.54 20.33
CA PHE A 418 -16.23 20.05 20.15
C PHE A 418 -17.31 18.97 20.15
N THR A 419 -17.07 17.79 19.56
CA THR A 419 -18.17 16.91 19.13
C THR A 419 -18.48 15.79 20.14
N SER A 420 -19.74 15.54 20.46
CA SER A 420 -20.17 14.47 21.37
C SER A 420 -19.94 13.06 20.79
N LEU A 421 -19.83 12.07 21.69
CA LEU A 421 -19.45 10.70 21.34
C LEU A 421 -20.47 9.99 20.44
N ASP A 422 -21.76 10.24 20.64
CA ASP A 422 -22.86 9.66 19.86
C ASP A 422 -22.82 10.09 18.39
N ILE A 423 -22.59 11.40 18.14
CA ILE A 423 -22.42 11.95 16.79
C ILE A 423 -21.19 11.33 16.13
N LEU A 424 -20.08 11.22 16.86
CA LEU A 424 -18.85 10.63 16.34
C LEU A 424 -19.01 9.15 16.02
N ALA A 425 -19.66 8.37 16.90
CA ALA A 425 -19.88 6.94 16.70
C ALA A 425 -20.72 6.66 15.44
N ASN A 426 -21.83 7.39 15.25
CA ASN A 426 -22.68 7.23 14.07
C ASN A 426 -21.96 7.64 12.78
N LEU A 427 -21.23 8.75 12.80
CA LEU A 427 -20.47 9.23 11.64
C LEU A 427 -19.35 8.23 11.26
N LEU A 428 -18.67 7.67 12.26
CA LEU A 428 -17.66 6.64 12.03
C LEU A 428 -18.28 5.40 11.37
N SER A 429 -19.36 4.87 11.93
CA SER A 429 -20.02 3.68 11.39
C SER A 429 -20.42 3.84 9.93
N ILE A 430 -20.97 4.99 9.51
CA ILE A 430 -21.29 5.25 8.09
C ILE A 430 -20.01 5.17 7.23
N ALA A 431 -18.95 5.87 7.62
CA ALA A 431 -17.71 5.92 6.87
C ALA A 431 -17.08 4.53 6.73
N THR A 432 -16.97 3.78 7.83
CA THR A 432 -16.40 2.43 7.82
C THR A 432 -17.23 1.46 6.97
N LEU A 433 -18.56 1.41 7.16
CA LEU A 433 -19.45 0.53 6.41
C LEU A 433 -19.41 0.82 4.90
N PHE A 434 -19.24 2.09 4.53
CA PHE A 434 -19.07 2.51 3.15
C PHE A 434 -17.75 1.98 2.57
N ILE A 435 -16.63 2.17 3.27
CA ILE A 435 -15.32 1.68 2.83
C ILE A 435 -15.32 0.15 2.70
N PHE A 436 -15.93 -0.56 3.65
CA PHE A 436 -15.98 -2.03 3.62
C PHE A 436 -16.84 -2.55 2.47
N SER A 437 -17.95 -1.88 2.18
CA SER A 437 -18.74 -2.14 0.96
C SER A 437 -17.88 -1.96 -0.30
N LEU A 438 -17.07 -0.89 -0.39
CA LEU A 438 -16.18 -0.67 -1.52
C LEU A 438 -15.10 -1.75 -1.64
N VAL A 439 -14.50 -2.20 -0.54
CA VAL A 439 -13.50 -3.28 -0.57
C VAL A 439 -14.13 -4.61 -1.01
N ALA A 440 -15.33 -4.93 -0.53
CA ALA A 440 -16.05 -6.12 -0.98
C ALA A 440 -16.40 -6.06 -2.48
N VAL A 441 -16.84 -4.89 -2.98
CA VAL A 441 -17.02 -4.63 -4.41
C VAL A 441 -15.70 -4.80 -5.17
N GLY A 442 -14.62 -4.20 -4.68
CA GLY A 442 -13.27 -4.32 -5.24
C GLY A 442 -12.82 -5.77 -5.35
N LEU A 443 -13.17 -6.61 -4.37
CA LEU A 443 -12.81 -8.03 -4.39
C LEU A 443 -13.56 -8.79 -5.49
N ILE A 444 -14.86 -8.52 -5.67
CA ILE A 444 -15.64 -9.10 -6.79
C ILE A 444 -15.02 -8.67 -8.12
N VAL A 445 -14.67 -7.40 -8.27
CA VAL A 445 -14.00 -6.90 -9.48
C VAL A 445 -12.67 -7.61 -9.70
N ARG A 446 -11.83 -7.75 -8.67
CA ARG A 446 -10.55 -8.47 -8.76
C ARG A 446 -10.69 -9.90 -9.25
N ARG A 447 -11.75 -10.59 -8.82
CA ARG A 447 -12.02 -12.00 -9.13
C ARG A 447 -12.48 -12.23 -10.57
N TYR A 448 -13.28 -11.32 -11.11
CA TYR A 448 -13.96 -11.51 -12.39
C TYR A 448 -13.45 -10.59 -13.50
N TYR A 449 -12.59 -9.62 -13.20
CA TYR A 449 -12.04 -8.70 -14.18
C TYR A 449 -10.51 -8.69 -14.17
N SER A 450 -9.91 -8.79 -15.36
CA SER A 450 -8.50 -8.48 -15.57
C SER A 450 -8.31 -7.79 -16.91
N THR A 451 -7.59 -6.66 -16.89
CA THR A 451 -7.28 -5.87 -18.08
C THR A 451 -6.60 -6.73 -19.15
N GLY A 452 -7.09 -6.67 -20.38
CA GLY A 452 -6.55 -7.42 -21.53
C GLY A 452 -6.92 -8.90 -21.59
N VAL A 453 -7.60 -9.46 -20.58
CA VAL A 453 -8.04 -10.86 -20.54
C VAL A 453 -9.56 -10.97 -20.61
N THR A 454 -10.28 -10.14 -19.86
CA THR A 454 -11.75 -10.16 -19.83
C THR A 454 -12.31 -9.49 -21.08
N SER A 455 -13.24 -10.17 -21.77
CA SER A 455 -13.91 -9.63 -22.96
C SER A 455 -14.78 -8.40 -22.61
N ASP A 456 -15.02 -7.51 -23.58
CA ASP A 456 -15.88 -6.33 -23.37
C ASP A 456 -17.32 -6.73 -22.97
N SER A 457 -17.83 -7.82 -23.55
CA SER A 457 -19.15 -8.38 -23.21
C SER A 457 -19.18 -8.81 -21.74
N ASP A 458 -18.16 -9.53 -21.28
CA ASP A 458 -18.10 -10.02 -19.90
C ASP A 458 -17.85 -8.89 -18.91
N ARG A 459 -17.05 -7.88 -19.27
CA ARG A 459 -16.91 -6.65 -18.48
C ARG A 459 -18.26 -5.96 -18.30
N ASN A 460 -19.04 -5.79 -19.37
CA ASN A 460 -20.33 -5.11 -19.30
C ASN A 460 -21.35 -5.92 -18.47
N LYS A 461 -21.36 -7.26 -18.60
CA LYS A 461 -22.16 -8.14 -17.73
C LYS A 461 -21.78 -8.00 -16.27
N LEU A 462 -20.48 -8.00 -15.95
CA LEU A 462 -19.98 -7.79 -14.59
C LEU A 462 -20.47 -6.46 -14.02
N ILE A 463 -20.33 -5.36 -14.76
CA ILE A 463 -20.81 -4.03 -14.34
C ILE A 463 -22.32 -4.06 -14.06
N TRP A 464 -23.11 -4.67 -14.95
CA TRP A 464 -24.56 -4.72 -14.80
C TRP A 464 -24.99 -5.55 -13.59
N LEU A 465 -24.45 -6.76 -13.42
CA LEU A 465 -24.76 -7.64 -12.29
C LEU A 465 -24.29 -7.06 -10.95
N LEU A 466 -23.08 -6.48 -10.92
CA LEU A 466 -22.58 -5.78 -9.74
C LEU A 466 -23.43 -4.54 -9.41
N GLY A 467 -23.86 -3.80 -10.44
CA GLY A 467 -24.80 -2.70 -10.29
C GLY A 467 -26.12 -3.13 -9.68
N LEU A 468 -26.66 -4.29 -10.07
CA LEU A 468 -27.87 -4.86 -9.46
C LEU A 468 -27.65 -5.25 -7.99
N ILE A 469 -26.50 -5.84 -7.65
CA ILE A 469 -26.16 -6.19 -6.26
C ILE A 469 -26.15 -4.94 -5.38
N VAL A 470 -25.45 -3.89 -5.81
CA VAL A 470 -25.35 -2.63 -5.05
C VAL A 470 -26.71 -1.93 -5.01
N ALA A 471 -27.42 -1.83 -6.13
CA ALA A 471 -28.73 -1.17 -6.19
C ALA A 471 -29.79 -1.88 -5.34
N SER A 472 -29.81 -3.20 -5.34
CA SER A 472 -30.74 -3.96 -4.48
C SER A 472 -30.40 -3.84 -3.00
N ALA A 473 -29.12 -3.80 -2.63
CA ALA A 473 -28.69 -3.53 -1.26
C ALA A 473 -29.11 -2.12 -0.80
N ILE A 474 -28.91 -1.10 -1.64
CA ILE A 474 -29.38 0.27 -1.38
C ILE A 474 -30.90 0.30 -1.28
N GLY A 475 -31.61 -0.35 -2.20
CA GLY A 475 -33.08 -0.43 -2.19
C GLY A 475 -33.61 -1.06 -0.89
N LEU A 476 -32.99 -2.15 -0.43
CA LEU A 476 -33.34 -2.79 0.84
C LEU A 476 -33.10 -1.86 2.03
N SER A 477 -31.97 -1.15 2.04
CA SER A 477 -31.60 -0.17 3.05
C SER A 477 -32.57 1.03 3.08
N LEU A 478 -33.00 1.52 1.93
CA LEU A 478 -33.98 2.60 1.80
C LEU A 478 -35.39 2.19 2.25
N LEU A 479 -35.85 0.99 1.88
CA LEU A 479 -37.13 0.44 2.34
C LEU A 479 -37.17 0.39 3.88
N TRP A 480 -36.05 -0.05 4.47
CA TRP A 480 -35.87 -0.07 5.92
C TRP A 480 -35.87 1.33 6.54
N ALA A 481 -35.02 2.22 6.03
CA ALA A 481 -34.87 3.58 6.55
C ALA A 481 -36.16 4.41 6.47
N LEU A 482 -36.96 4.20 5.41
CA LEU A 482 -38.25 4.86 5.19
C LEU A 482 -39.42 4.22 5.98
N ASN A 483 -39.14 3.20 6.81
CA ASN A 483 -40.15 2.46 7.57
C ASN A 483 -41.30 1.91 6.70
N VAL A 484 -41.00 1.50 5.47
CA VAL A 484 -42.00 0.92 4.58
C VAL A 484 -42.36 -0.47 5.09
N GLU A 485 -43.63 -0.70 5.46
CA GLU A 485 -44.13 -2.00 5.96
C GLU A 485 -44.48 -3.00 4.84
N PHE A 486 -44.15 -2.66 3.59
CA PHE A 486 -44.39 -3.50 2.42
C PHE A 486 -43.36 -4.64 2.33
N TRP A 487 -43.65 -5.76 3.00
CA TRP A 487 -42.79 -6.96 3.03
C TRP A 487 -42.39 -7.48 1.65
N ALA A 488 -43.29 -7.38 0.66
CA ALA A 488 -42.97 -7.80 -0.71
C ALA A 488 -41.81 -6.99 -1.31
N GLY A 489 -41.63 -5.71 -0.94
CA GLY A 489 -40.48 -4.90 -1.37
C GLY A 489 -39.16 -5.49 -0.89
N TYR A 490 -39.07 -5.91 0.38
CA TYR A 490 -37.88 -6.56 0.93
C TYR A 490 -37.58 -7.88 0.22
N VAL A 491 -38.61 -8.69 -0.05
CA VAL A 491 -38.46 -9.96 -0.78
C VAL A 491 -37.98 -9.73 -2.20
N ILE A 492 -38.52 -8.72 -2.90
CA ILE A 492 -38.08 -8.36 -4.26
C ILE A 492 -36.62 -7.93 -4.24
N MET A 493 -36.22 -7.02 -3.35
CA MET A 493 -34.83 -6.56 -3.28
C MET A 493 -33.86 -7.71 -2.94
N ALA A 494 -34.22 -8.57 -1.99
CA ALA A 494 -33.43 -9.75 -1.63
C ALA A 494 -33.34 -10.76 -2.79
N ALA A 495 -34.42 -10.97 -3.55
CA ALA A 495 -34.43 -11.81 -4.72
C ALA A 495 -33.53 -11.25 -5.84
N VAL A 496 -33.59 -9.94 -6.10
CA VAL A 496 -32.70 -9.27 -7.07
C VAL A 496 -31.24 -9.46 -6.68
N TRP A 497 -30.90 -9.24 -5.40
CA TRP A 497 -29.56 -9.48 -4.88
C TRP A 497 -29.11 -10.94 -5.09
N PHE A 498 -29.97 -11.90 -4.75
CA PHE A 498 -29.69 -13.33 -4.88
C PHE A 498 -29.46 -13.74 -6.33
N PHE A 499 -30.38 -13.38 -7.24
CA PHE A 499 -30.28 -13.74 -8.65
C PHE A 499 -29.14 -13.01 -9.36
N ALA A 500 -28.81 -11.78 -8.98
CA ALA A 500 -27.63 -11.08 -9.51
C ALA A 500 -26.32 -11.77 -9.06
N THR A 501 -26.24 -12.20 -7.80
CA THR A 501 -25.09 -12.95 -7.27
C THR A 501 -24.96 -14.33 -7.91
N LEU A 502 -26.07 -15.05 -8.07
CA LEU A 502 -26.12 -16.31 -8.80
C LEU A 502 -25.73 -16.13 -10.27
N GLY A 503 -26.20 -15.04 -10.90
CA GLY A 503 -25.84 -14.65 -12.25
C GLY A 503 -24.34 -14.45 -12.41
N LEU A 504 -23.67 -13.78 -11.47
CA LEU A 504 -22.21 -13.66 -11.47
C LEU A 504 -21.52 -15.03 -11.42
N GLN A 505 -21.98 -15.92 -10.55
CA GLN A 505 -21.38 -17.24 -10.40
C GLN A 505 -21.55 -18.12 -11.65
N LEU A 506 -22.74 -18.10 -12.27
CA LEU A 506 -23.06 -18.97 -13.40
C LEU A 506 -22.58 -18.45 -14.75
N THR A 507 -22.60 -17.13 -14.95
CA THR A 507 -22.33 -16.53 -16.27
C THR A 507 -20.89 -16.06 -16.45
N MET A 508 -20.16 -15.79 -15.37
CA MET A 508 -18.80 -15.22 -15.43
C MET A 508 -17.72 -16.23 -15.10
N LYS A 509 -16.69 -16.28 -15.94
CA LYS A 509 -15.46 -17.02 -15.65
C LYS A 509 -14.59 -16.19 -14.72
N GLN A 510 -14.03 -16.82 -13.68
CA GLN A 510 -13.08 -16.16 -12.79
C GLN A 510 -11.81 -15.80 -13.58
N ALA A 511 -11.47 -14.51 -13.59
CA ALA A 511 -10.27 -13.99 -14.24
C ALA A 511 -9.01 -14.23 -13.39
N ARG A 512 -9.15 -14.18 -12.06
CA ARG A 512 -8.02 -14.35 -11.13
C ARG A 512 -8.37 -15.32 -9.99
N LYS A 513 -7.48 -16.30 -9.80
CA LYS A 513 -7.46 -17.18 -8.63
C LYS A 513 -6.47 -16.62 -7.60
N PRO A 514 -6.74 -16.83 -6.29
CA PRO A 514 -5.92 -16.23 -5.26
C PRO A 514 -4.57 -16.95 -5.23
N LYS A 515 -3.46 -16.22 -5.03
CA LYS A 515 -2.12 -16.84 -5.06
C LYS A 515 -1.76 -17.59 -3.77
N LEU A 516 -2.18 -17.06 -2.63
CA LEU A 516 -1.75 -17.52 -1.31
C LEU A 516 -2.95 -17.90 -0.42
N TRP A 517 -3.86 -16.96 -0.21
CA TRP A 517 -5.09 -17.15 0.55
C TRP A 517 -6.23 -16.45 -0.17
N GLY A 518 -7.43 -17.04 -0.14
CA GLY A 518 -8.60 -16.45 -0.77
C GLY A 518 -9.87 -16.66 0.03
N VAL A 519 -10.78 -15.72 -0.11
CA VAL A 519 -12.10 -15.75 0.51
C VAL A 519 -12.89 -16.96 0.00
N PRO A 520 -13.52 -17.73 0.90
CA PRO A 520 -14.36 -18.85 0.49
C PRO A 520 -15.67 -18.34 -0.14
N LEU A 521 -16.31 -19.17 -0.95
CA LEU A 521 -17.65 -18.92 -1.51
C LEU A 521 -17.77 -17.62 -2.32
N VAL A 522 -16.72 -17.14 -2.98
CA VAL A 522 -16.83 -16.03 -3.94
C VAL A 522 -17.73 -16.45 -5.12
N PRO A 523 -18.76 -15.66 -5.49
CA PRO A 523 -19.00 -14.25 -5.13
C PRO A 523 -19.97 -14.03 -3.96
N TRP A 524 -20.54 -15.07 -3.35
CA TRP A 524 -21.54 -14.97 -2.29
C TRP A 524 -21.06 -14.23 -1.07
N LEU A 525 -19.86 -14.54 -0.56
CA LEU A 525 -19.38 -13.92 0.67
C LEU A 525 -19.12 -12.41 0.51
N PRO A 526 -18.37 -11.96 -0.53
CA PRO A 526 -18.24 -10.51 -0.78
C PRO A 526 -19.58 -9.82 -1.11
N SER A 527 -20.47 -10.48 -1.85
CA SER A 527 -21.80 -9.94 -2.16
C SER A 527 -22.66 -9.77 -0.90
N ALA A 528 -22.59 -10.73 0.03
CA ALA A 528 -23.26 -10.65 1.33
C ALA A 528 -22.66 -9.55 2.21
N SER A 529 -21.33 -9.36 2.15
CA SER A 529 -20.66 -8.24 2.83
C SER A 529 -21.22 -6.89 2.36
N VAL A 530 -21.36 -6.67 1.05
CA VAL A 530 -22.01 -5.46 0.49
C VAL A 530 -23.45 -5.34 1.00
N GLY A 531 -24.24 -6.39 0.89
CA GLY A 531 -25.65 -6.39 1.29
C GLY A 531 -25.84 -6.04 2.77
N VAL A 532 -25.12 -6.72 3.67
CA VAL A 532 -25.20 -6.52 5.12
C VAL A 532 -24.69 -5.14 5.51
N ASN A 533 -23.55 -4.69 4.97
CA ASN A 533 -22.98 -3.40 5.32
C ASN A 533 -23.90 -2.24 4.91
N VAL A 534 -24.43 -2.27 3.68
CA VAL A 534 -25.36 -1.25 3.18
C VAL A 534 -26.70 -1.30 3.93
N PHE A 535 -27.18 -2.48 4.32
CA PHE A 535 -28.39 -2.63 5.11
C PHE A 535 -28.25 -2.04 6.52
N ILE A 536 -27.17 -2.38 7.25
CA ILE A 536 -26.89 -1.83 8.59
C ILE A 536 -26.75 -0.31 8.53
N MET A 537 -26.11 0.22 7.48
CA MET A 537 -25.96 1.65 7.26
C MET A 537 -27.32 2.37 7.20
N GLY A 538 -28.38 1.72 6.69
CA GLY A 538 -29.74 2.26 6.65
C GLY A 538 -30.42 2.39 8.02
N SER A 539 -29.84 1.85 9.09
CA SER A 539 -30.33 2.01 10.47
C SER A 539 -29.74 3.22 11.19
N ILE A 540 -28.82 3.95 10.54
CA ILE A 540 -28.18 5.15 11.08
C ILE A 540 -29.08 6.38 10.84
N ASP A 541 -29.00 7.38 11.72
CA ASP A 541 -29.83 8.57 11.66
C ASP A 541 -29.54 9.46 10.44
N GLY A 542 -30.57 10.16 9.95
CA GLY A 542 -30.46 11.02 8.78
C GLY A 542 -29.53 12.22 8.95
N ALA A 543 -29.32 12.71 10.19
CA ALA A 543 -28.41 13.83 10.42
C ALA A 543 -26.94 13.39 10.22
N SER A 544 -26.60 12.16 10.59
CA SER A 544 -25.29 11.56 10.30
C SER A 544 -25.06 11.38 8.80
N PHE A 545 -26.08 10.97 8.04
CA PHE A 545 -25.99 10.96 6.56
C PHE A 545 -25.77 12.36 5.97
N LEU A 546 -26.45 13.39 6.50
CA LEU A 546 -26.24 14.77 6.05
C LEU A 546 -24.80 15.22 6.32
N ARG A 547 -24.26 14.95 7.50
CA ARG A 547 -22.85 15.25 7.84
C ARG A 547 -21.88 14.52 6.91
N PHE A 548 -22.11 13.23 6.66
CA PHE A 548 -21.32 12.42 5.73
C PHE A 548 -21.39 12.96 4.30
N LEU A 549 -22.56 13.40 3.85
CA LEU A 549 -22.74 14.02 2.53
C LEU A 549 -21.99 15.35 2.42
N VAL A 550 -22.09 16.22 3.44
CA VAL A 550 -21.35 17.49 3.49
C VAL A 550 -19.84 17.23 3.39
N TRP A 551 -19.31 16.27 4.16
CA TRP A 551 -17.91 15.85 4.05
C TRP A 551 -17.56 15.35 2.65
N THR A 552 -18.40 14.49 2.07
CA THR A 552 -18.19 13.96 0.70
C THR A 552 -18.17 15.08 -0.34
N VAL A 553 -19.04 16.08 -0.21
CA VAL A 553 -19.03 17.26 -1.08
C VAL A 553 -17.74 18.06 -0.92
N LEU A 554 -17.27 18.29 0.31
CA LEU A 554 -16.00 18.97 0.56
C LEU A 554 -14.80 18.21 -0.05
N LEU A 555 -14.78 16.88 0.06
CA LEU A 555 -13.79 16.03 -0.60
C LEU A 555 -13.84 16.18 -2.12
N LEU A 556 -15.03 16.13 -2.71
CA LEU A 556 -15.18 16.27 -4.16
C LEU A 556 -14.75 17.66 -4.65
N VAL A 557 -15.05 18.73 -3.89
CA VAL A 557 -14.56 20.08 -4.19
C VAL A 557 -13.03 20.07 -4.20
N TYR A 558 -12.36 19.55 -3.16
CA TYR A 558 -10.91 19.44 -3.16
C TYR A 558 -10.38 18.61 -4.34
N TYR A 559 -11.04 17.50 -4.68
CA TYR A 559 -10.65 16.68 -5.81
C TYR A 559 -10.67 17.46 -7.13
N PHE A 560 -11.79 18.11 -7.44
CA PHE A 560 -11.95 18.82 -8.71
C PHE A 560 -11.02 20.03 -8.83
N PHE A 561 -10.71 20.71 -7.73
CA PHE A 561 -9.87 21.91 -7.76
C PHE A 561 -8.38 21.64 -7.53
N VAL A 562 -8.02 20.52 -6.89
CA VAL A 562 -6.63 20.21 -6.49
C VAL A 562 -6.25 18.78 -6.85
N GLY A 563 -6.89 17.78 -6.23
CA GLY A 563 -6.45 16.38 -6.29
C GLY A 563 -6.41 15.77 -7.70
N LEU A 564 -7.36 16.13 -8.56
CA LEU A 564 -7.41 15.68 -9.96
C LEU A 564 -6.20 16.19 -10.74
N HIS A 565 -5.87 17.47 -10.58
CA HIS A 565 -4.79 18.11 -11.33
C HIS A 565 -3.42 17.66 -10.83
N ALA A 566 -3.24 17.58 -9.51
CA ALA A 566 -2.01 17.08 -8.89
C ALA A 566 -1.72 15.63 -9.31
N SER A 567 -2.69 14.73 -9.14
CA SER A 567 -2.51 13.32 -9.48
C SER A 567 -2.35 13.07 -11.00
N TYR A 568 -2.99 13.88 -11.85
CA TYR A 568 -2.83 13.81 -13.30
C TYR A 568 -1.41 14.20 -13.73
N ASP A 569 -0.91 15.33 -13.23
CA ASP A 569 0.42 15.81 -13.58
C ASP A 569 1.50 14.84 -13.08
N ALA A 570 1.36 14.31 -11.85
CA ALA A 570 2.26 13.29 -11.32
C ALA A 570 2.28 12.02 -12.20
N SER A 571 1.11 11.54 -12.65
CA SER A 571 1.04 10.37 -13.54
C SER A 571 1.71 10.61 -14.90
N LYS A 572 1.70 11.85 -15.38
CA LYS A 572 2.37 12.23 -16.63
C LYS A 572 3.87 12.33 -16.46
N ASP A 573 4.35 12.86 -15.35
CA ASP A 573 5.78 12.91 -15.05
C ASP A 573 6.36 11.50 -14.90
N ASP A 574 5.62 10.56 -14.31
CA ASP A 574 5.99 9.13 -14.27
C ASP A 574 6.03 8.47 -15.66
N SER A 575 5.30 9.02 -16.65
CA SER A 575 5.22 8.49 -18.02
C SER A 575 6.22 9.11 -19.01
N LYS A 576 6.94 10.17 -18.62
CA LYS A 576 7.95 10.81 -19.49
C LYS A 576 9.18 9.89 -19.58
N PRO A 577 9.63 9.50 -20.79
CA PRO A 577 10.94 8.87 -20.92
C PRO A 577 12.00 9.86 -20.42
N VAL A 578 13.00 9.36 -19.69
CA VAL A 578 14.17 10.16 -19.31
C VAL A 578 14.91 10.53 -20.60
N VAL A 579 14.58 11.69 -21.16
CA VAL A 579 15.30 12.26 -22.30
C VAL A 579 16.59 12.85 -21.72
N SER A 580 17.72 12.22 -22.01
CA SER A 580 19.03 12.85 -21.88
C SER A 580 19.04 14.11 -22.74
N GLY A 581 19.26 15.26 -22.11
CA GLY A 581 19.20 16.56 -22.77
C GLY A 581 20.27 16.71 -23.84
N GLY A 582 19.91 16.42 -25.09
CA GLY A 582 20.64 16.84 -26.28
C GLY A 582 20.23 18.25 -26.67
N GLY A 583 20.98 19.25 -26.22
CA GLY A 583 20.80 20.65 -26.63
C GLY A 583 21.24 20.86 -28.09
N GLY A 584 20.32 20.67 -29.03
CA GLY A 584 20.49 21.08 -30.43
C GLY A 584 20.11 22.56 -30.61
N GLY A 585 21.04 23.47 -30.31
CA GLY A 585 20.91 24.89 -30.61
C GLY A 585 21.35 25.21 -32.04
N GLY A 586 20.39 25.32 -32.96
CA GLY A 586 20.61 25.87 -34.30
C GLY A 586 20.00 27.25 -34.44
N SER A 587 20.81 28.30 -34.31
CA SER A 587 20.55 29.59 -34.95
C SER A 587 21.85 30.40 -35.01
N GLY A 588 22.25 30.76 -36.23
CA GLY A 588 23.52 31.39 -36.53
C GLY A 588 23.56 32.89 -36.25
N GLY A 589 24.78 33.43 -36.22
CA GLY A 589 25.02 34.86 -36.29
C GLY A 589 26.24 35.34 -35.51
N GLY A 590 27.38 35.42 -36.20
CA GLY A 590 28.22 36.62 -36.15
C GLY A 590 29.32 36.77 -35.08
N VAL A 591 30.54 36.91 -35.60
CA VAL A 591 31.55 37.93 -35.23
C VAL A 591 32.53 37.60 -34.07
N ALA A 592 33.70 37.09 -34.50
CA ALA A 592 35.03 37.70 -34.38
C ALA A 592 35.69 38.00 -33.00
N ASN A 593 36.74 37.20 -32.73
CA ASN A 593 38.17 37.58 -32.66
C ASN A 593 38.79 38.18 -31.37
N ARG A 594 40.10 37.84 -31.21
CA ARG A 594 41.17 38.31 -30.27
C ARG A 594 41.27 37.54 -28.95
N ILE A 595 42.29 36.70 -28.68
CA ILE A 595 43.77 36.83 -28.64
C ILE A 595 44.29 37.86 -27.62
N SER A 596 45.07 37.33 -26.65
CA SER A 596 46.33 37.82 -26.01
C SER A 596 46.27 37.67 -24.48
N ASP A 597 46.99 36.69 -23.90
CA ASP A 597 48.39 36.76 -23.41
C ASP A 597 48.63 37.76 -22.26
N HIS A 598 48.87 37.22 -21.06
CA HIS A 598 50.14 37.37 -20.31
C HIS A 598 50.05 36.71 -18.92
N GLY A 599 51.10 35.97 -18.56
CA GLY A 599 51.30 35.42 -17.22
C GLY A 599 52.13 36.33 -16.31
N ILE A 600 52.26 35.93 -15.04
CA ILE A 600 53.51 35.84 -14.25
C ILE A 600 53.19 35.17 -12.90
N SER A 601 54.16 34.39 -12.46
CA SER A 601 54.30 33.51 -11.29
C SER A 601 54.31 34.18 -9.92
N SER A 602 53.93 33.44 -8.87
CA SER A 602 54.61 33.37 -7.55
C SER A 602 54.08 32.17 -6.72
N GLU A 603 55.02 31.31 -6.28
CA GLU A 603 55.10 30.38 -5.13
C GLU A 603 54.08 30.56 -3.96
N GLU A 604 53.65 29.59 -3.14
CA GLU A 604 53.95 28.17 -2.84
C GLU A 604 52.85 27.62 -1.88
N LYS A 605 52.80 26.28 -1.72
CA LYS A 605 52.19 25.46 -0.63
C LYS A 605 50.76 24.89 -0.79
N GLY A 606 50.72 23.58 -1.06
CA GLY A 606 50.16 22.63 -0.10
C GLY A 606 48.87 21.89 -0.48
N LEU A 607 49.01 20.57 -0.61
CA LEU A 607 48.02 19.48 -0.52
C LEU A 607 47.27 19.03 -1.81
N ASN A 608 47.53 17.75 -2.14
CA ASN A 608 46.96 16.92 -3.19
C ASN A 608 45.43 17.06 -3.35
N GLY A 609 45.01 17.52 -4.54
CA GLY A 609 43.73 17.19 -5.15
C GLY A 609 44.00 16.54 -6.50
N GLN A 610 43.57 15.28 -6.69
CA GLN A 610 43.48 14.70 -8.02
C GLN A 610 42.25 15.30 -8.72
N ALA A 611 42.49 15.88 -9.89
CA ALA A 611 41.53 16.59 -10.72
C ALA A 611 40.56 15.62 -11.43
N GLU A 612 39.26 15.91 -11.38
CA GLU A 612 38.27 15.34 -12.31
C GLU A 612 38.29 16.15 -13.62
N GLY A 613 38.65 15.49 -14.72
CA GLY A 613 38.48 15.99 -16.08
C GLY A 613 37.02 15.87 -16.57
N PRO A 614 36.69 16.43 -17.75
CA PRO A 614 35.32 16.49 -18.25
C PRO A 614 34.75 15.08 -18.45
N GLU A 615 33.55 14.82 -17.89
CA GLU A 615 32.85 13.53 -17.99
C GLU A 615 32.51 13.21 -19.46
N GLY A 616 33.25 12.28 -20.06
CA GLY A 616 32.88 11.61 -21.30
C GLY A 616 31.79 10.56 -21.08
N ASP A 617 31.13 10.16 -22.16
CA ASP A 617 30.01 9.20 -22.17
C ASP A 617 30.42 7.83 -21.57
N LEU A 618 30.01 7.57 -20.33
CA LEU A 618 30.47 6.42 -19.53
C LEU A 618 29.92 5.07 -20.00
N ASP A 619 28.92 5.03 -20.89
CA ASP A 619 28.34 3.79 -21.45
C ASP A 619 28.66 3.59 -22.95
N GLU A 620 29.67 4.31 -23.47
CA GLU A 620 30.14 4.14 -24.83
C GLU A 620 30.71 2.72 -25.04
N VAL A 621 30.18 2.00 -26.02
CA VAL A 621 30.65 0.65 -26.38
C VAL A 621 31.98 0.78 -27.13
N THR A 622 33.07 0.38 -26.50
CA THR A 622 34.42 0.45 -27.08
C THR A 622 34.92 -0.88 -27.63
N HIS A 623 34.31 -2.01 -27.24
CA HIS A 623 34.62 -3.34 -27.78
C HIS A 623 33.32 -4.13 -27.97
N ARG A 624 33.25 -4.97 -29.00
CA ARG A 624 32.14 -5.93 -29.19
C ARG A 624 32.66 -7.34 -29.08
N VAL A 625 32.12 -8.13 -28.16
CA VAL A 625 32.49 -9.53 -27.96
C VAL A 625 31.30 -10.45 -28.16
N TYR A 626 31.54 -11.73 -28.43
CA TYR A 626 30.46 -12.70 -28.65
C TYR A 626 30.69 -14.01 -27.90
N PHE A 627 29.58 -14.70 -27.60
CA PHE A 627 29.51 -16.10 -27.19
C PHE A 627 28.59 -16.88 -28.12
N ASP A 628 29.06 -18.01 -28.65
CA ASP A 628 28.18 -19.06 -29.18
C ASP A 628 27.89 -20.05 -28.05
N VAL A 629 26.61 -20.34 -27.80
CA VAL A 629 26.18 -21.10 -26.62
C VAL A 629 25.47 -22.39 -27.03
N GLU A 630 25.76 -23.46 -26.29
CA GLU A 630 25.08 -24.75 -26.37
C GLU A 630 24.36 -25.09 -25.06
N VAL A 631 23.21 -25.74 -25.17
CA VAL A 631 22.48 -26.37 -24.07
C VAL A 631 22.42 -27.86 -24.36
N ASP A 632 22.98 -28.67 -23.48
CA ASP A 632 23.01 -30.14 -23.62
C ASP A 632 23.56 -30.62 -24.98
N GLY A 633 24.63 -29.96 -25.45
CA GLY A 633 25.29 -30.26 -26.73
C GLY A 633 24.54 -29.78 -27.99
N LYS A 634 23.42 -29.07 -27.84
CA LYS A 634 22.70 -28.46 -28.97
C LYS A 634 22.95 -26.95 -29.03
N PRO A 635 23.34 -26.40 -30.20
CA PRO A 635 23.56 -24.96 -30.36
C PRO A 635 22.24 -24.20 -30.23
N ILE A 636 22.18 -23.22 -29.32
CA ILE A 636 20.98 -22.41 -29.06
C ILE A 636 21.06 -20.99 -29.62
N GLY A 637 22.26 -20.53 -29.97
CA GLY A 637 22.48 -19.26 -30.68
C GLY A 637 23.74 -18.50 -30.23
N ARG A 638 23.86 -17.26 -30.72
CA ARG A 638 24.96 -16.33 -30.42
C ARG A 638 24.45 -15.15 -29.58
N ILE A 639 25.21 -14.77 -28.55
CA ILE A 639 25.06 -13.53 -27.78
C ILE A 639 26.19 -12.58 -28.17
N VAL A 640 25.86 -11.33 -28.50
CA VAL A 640 26.83 -10.26 -28.78
C VAL A 640 26.71 -9.21 -27.69
N MET A 641 27.84 -8.82 -27.08
CA MET A 641 27.91 -7.92 -25.94
C MET A 641 28.85 -6.76 -26.26
N GLY A 642 28.45 -5.55 -25.89
CA GLY A 642 29.25 -4.34 -25.97
C GLY A 642 29.87 -4.03 -24.62
N LEU A 643 31.18 -3.81 -24.57
CA LEU A 643 31.92 -3.51 -23.34
C LEU A 643 32.26 -2.03 -23.26
N PHE A 644 32.25 -1.48 -22.04
CA PHE A 644 32.52 -0.06 -21.74
C PHE A 644 33.99 0.17 -21.40
N GLY A 645 34.90 -0.08 -22.34
CA GLY A 645 36.35 -0.08 -22.09
C GLY A 645 36.97 1.28 -21.78
N LYS A 646 36.27 2.40 -22.06
CA LYS A 646 36.66 3.73 -21.53
C LYS A 646 36.43 3.83 -20.02
N THR A 647 35.47 3.07 -19.50
CA THR A 647 34.97 3.15 -18.12
C THR A 647 35.62 2.12 -17.22
N VAL A 648 35.94 0.95 -17.77
CA VAL A 648 36.57 -0.19 -17.08
C VAL A 648 37.61 -0.87 -18.00
N PRO A 649 38.77 -0.21 -18.25
CA PRO A 649 39.73 -0.63 -19.27
C PRO A 649 40.40 -1.98 -18.99
N LYS A 650 40.55 -2.39 -17.72
CA LYS A 650 41.13 -3.71 -17.39
C LYS A 650 40.08 -4.82 -17.50
N THR A 651 38.85 -4.54 -17.10
CA THR A 651 37.71 -5.46 -17.18
C THR A 651 37.34 -5.75 -18.63
N ALA A 652 37.47 -4.76 -19.50
CA ALA A 652 37.23 -4.88 -20.94
C ALA A 652 38.48 -5.25 -21.76
N GLY A 653 39.63 -5.52 -21.12
CA GLY A 653 40.93 -5.72 -21.77
C GLY A 653 41.21 -7.14 -22.27
N GLU A 654 42.24 -7.27 -23.10
CA GLU A 654 42.56 -8.46 -23.92
C GLU A 654 43.12 -9.71 -23.19
N LYS A 655 43.15 -10.80 -23.96
CA LYS A 655 43.45 -12.20 -23.63
C LYS A 655 44.95 -12.46 -23.39
N GLY A 656 45.25 -13.38 -22.47
CA GLY A 656 46.60 -13.88 -22.22
C GLY A 656 46.62 -15.26 -21.59
N ILE A 657 47.79 -15.70 -21.13
CA ILE A 657 47.96 -16.91 -20.32
C ILE A 657 48.07 -16.46 -18.85
N GLY A 658 47.16 -16.92 -18.00
CA GLY A 658 47.19 -16.64 -16.57
C GLY A 658 48.35 -17.37 -15.87
N LYS A 659 48.64 -17.03 -14.61
CA LYS A 659 49.71 -17.69 -13.84
C LYS A 659 49.41 -19.19 -13.60
N SER A 660 48.15 -19.61 -13.72
CA SER A 660 47.75 -21.04 -13.71
C SER A 660 48.05 -21.81 -15.00
N GLY A 661 48.59 -21.16 -16.05
CA GLY A 661 48.95 -21.81 -17.32
C GLY A 661 47.76 -22.17 -18.22
N LYS A 662 46.52 -21.82 -17.83
CA LYS A 662 45.33 -22.00 -18.67
C LYS A 662 45.13 -20.82 -19.62
N PRO A 663 44.67 -21.08 -20.87
CA PRO A 663 44.31 -20.00 -21.78
C PRO A 663 43.08 -19.26 -21.27
N LEU A 664 43.18 -17.95 -21.11
CA LEU A 664 42.13 -17.10 -20.54
C LEU A 664 41.12 -16.67 -21.63
N TYR A 665 40.31 -17.64 -22.07
CA TYR A 665 39.15 -17.40 -22.92
C TYR A 665 37.90 -18.10 -22.36
N TYR A 666 36.72 -17.63 -22.76
CA TYR A 666 35.45 -18.20 -22.28
C TYR A 666 34.98 -19.44 -23.06
N LYS A 667 35.58 -19.78 -24.20
CA LYS A 667 35.33 -21.06 -24.89
C LYS A 667 35.58 -22.25 -23.95
N GLY A 668 34.61 -23.15 -23.86
CA GLY A 668 34.58 -24.30 -22.96
C GLY A 668 34.08 -24.00 -21.55
N SER A 669 33.86 -22.74 -21.18
CA SER A 669 33.34 -22.38 -19.85
C SER A 669 31.82 -22.57 -19.76
N ALA A 670 31.34 -22.95 -18.58
CA ALA A 670 29.92 -23.16 -18.31
C ALA A 670 29.32 -22.00 -17.51
N PHE A 671 28.02 -21.75 -17.70
CA PHE A 671 27.24 -20.93 -16.78
C PHE A 671 26.90 -21.77 -15.55
N HIS A 672 27.54 -21.48 -14.43
CA HIS A 672 27.48 -22.31 -13.21
C HIS A 672 26.34 -21.92 -12.29
N ARG A 673 25.75 -20.73 -12.46
CA ARG A 673 24.60 -20.28 -11.68
C ARG A 673 23.60 -19.51 -12.55
N ILE A 674 22.36 -19.98 -12.63
CA ILE A 674 21.27 -19.39 -13.41
C ILE A 674 20.04 -19.29 -12.53
N ILE A 675 19.63 -18.07 -12.18
CA ILE A 675 18.44 -17.78 -11.37
C ILE A 675 17.41 -17.06 -12.26
N PRO A 676 16.24 -17.67 -12.52
CA PRO A 676 15.18 -17.05 -13.31
C PRO A 676 14.70 -15.74 -12.72
N SER A 677 14.45 -14.75 -13.58
CA SER A 677 14.07 -13.38 -13.25
C SER A 677 15.10 -12.66 -12.36
N PHE A 678 16.38 -12.99 -12.52
CA PHE A 678 17.46 -12.33 -11.80
C PHE A 678 18.75 -12.27 -12.63
N MET A 679 19.52 -13.36 -12.69
CA MET A 679 20.85 -13.33 -13.31
C MET A 679 21.36 -14.69 -13.82
N ILE A 680 22.23 -14.62 -14.84
CA ILE A 680 23.00 -15.73 -15.42
C ILE A 680 24.48 -15.46 -15.15
N GLN A 681 25.11 -16.27 -14.30
CA GLN A 681 26.49 -16.10 -13.86
C GLN A 681 27.42 -17.12 -14.52
N GLY A 682 28.57 -16.64 -14.99
CA GLY A 682 29.60 -17.41 -15.69
C GLY A 682 31.01 -16.91 -15.39
N GLY A 683 31.98 -17.46 -16.11
CA GLY A 683 33.36 -16.99 -16.08
C GLY A 683 34.30 -17.68 -15.09
N ASP A 684 33.87 -18.78 -14.47
CA ASP A 684 34.80 -19.69 -13.78
C ASP A 684 35.35 -20.74 -14.77
N PHE A 685 36.46 -20.41 -15.41
CA PHE A 685 37.23 -21.33 -16.25
C PHE A 685 38.44 -21.96 -15.53
N THR A 686 38.74 -21.50 -14.31
CA THR A 686 39.86 -22.03 -13.51
C THR A 686 39.46 -23.35 -12.86
N ARG A 687 38.32 -23.37 -12.14
CA ARG A 687 37.86 -24.52 -11.34
C ARG A 687 36.59 -25.15 -11.90
N GLY A 688 35.74 -24.37 -12.57
CA GLY A 688 34.50 -24.83 -13.16
C GLY A 688 33.40 -25.15 -12.15
N ASP A 689 33.54 -24.70 -10.89
CA ASP A 689 32.62 -24.94 -9.77
C ASP A 689 31.95 -23.66 -9.24
N GLY A 690 32.21 -22.52 -9.89
CA GLY A 690 31.73 -21.19 -9.51
C GLY A 690 32.58 -20.49 -8.46
N ARG A 691 33.71 -21.07 -8.02
CA ARG A 691 34.59 -20.50 -6.99
C ARG A 691 35.91 -19.94 -7.53
N GLY A 692 36.20 -20.13 -8.82
CA GLY A 692 37.44 -19.67 -9.48
C GLY A 692 37.23 -18.57 -10.52
N GLY A 693 38.30 -17.89 -10.92
CA GLY A 693 38.26 -16.85 -11.95
C GLY A 693 39.53 -16.01 -12.00
N GLU A 694 40.67 -16.62 -12.34
CA GLU A 694 41.94 -15.90 -12.51
C GLU A 694 41.93 -15.05 -13.78
N SER A 695 42.32 -13.77 -13.70
CA SER A 695 42.50 -12.87 -14.84
C SER A 695 43.98 -12.74 -15.24
N ILE A 696 44.30 -12.07 -16.35
CA ILE A 696 45.68 -11.69 -16.71
C ILE A 696 46.34 -10.78 -15.65
N TYR A 697 45.55 -10.17 -14.77
CA TYR A 697 46.00 -9.30 -13.69
C TYR A 697 46.11 -10.03 -12.33
N GLY A 698 45.83 -11.35 -12.27
CA GLY A 698 45.81 -12.16 -11.06
C GLY A 698 44.39 -12.59 -10.65
N GLU A 699 44.25 -13.16 -9.44
CA GLU A 699 42.94 -13.61 -8.92
C GLU A 699 41.94 -12.47 -8.71
N LYS A 700 42.45 -11.28 -8.35
CA LYS A 700 41.68 -10.04 -8.21
C LYS A 700 42.42 -8.84 -8.79
N PHE A 701 41.70 -7.84 -9.26
CA PHE A 701 42.30 -6.61 -9.81
C PHE A 701 41.44 -5.37 -9.54
N ALA A 702 42.10 -4.20 -9.42
CA ALA A 702 41.44 -2.92 -9.20
C ALA A 702 41.03 -2.27 -10.54
N ASP A 703 39.72 -2.22 -10.82
CA ASP A 703 39.11 -1.59 -12.01
C ASP A 703 37.62 -1.27 -11.80
N GLU A 704 37.19 -1.16 -10.54
CA GLU A 704 35.80 -0.99 -10.18
C GLU A 704 35.32 0.46 -10.45
N ASN A 705 34.32 0.61 -11.32
CA ASN A 705 33.57 1.86 -11.47
C ASN A 705 32.10 1.66 -11.06
N PHE A 706 31.71 2.24 -9.92
CA PHE A 706 30.35 2.17 -9.39
C PHE A 706 29.42 3.29 -9.89
N LYS A 707 29.87 4.10 -10.88
CA LYS A 707 29.07 5.19 -11.46
C LYS A 707 27.98 4.68 -12.42
N LEU A 708 28.22 3.57 -13.11
CA LEU A 708 27.24 2.90 -13.98
C LEU A 708 26.23 2.08 -13.17
N LYS A 709 24.97 2.09 -13.59
CA LYS A 709 23.86 1.48 -12.86
C LYS A 709 23.22 0.33 -13.64
N HIS A 710 22.66 -0.62 -12.93
CA HIS A 710 21.84 -1.71 -13.44
C HIS A 710 20.40 -1.26 -13.74
N THR A 711 20.12 0.05 -13.61
CA THR A 711 18.83 0.69 -13.88
C THR A 711 18.73 1.29 -15.28
N ASP A 712 19.67 1.05 -16.19
CA ASP A 712 19.59 1.62 -17.53
C ASP A 712 18.34 1.09 -18.26
N PRO A 713 17.41 1.97 -18.68
CA PRO A 713 16.35 1.56 -19.58
C PRO A 713 17.00 1.20 -20.91
N GLY A 714 17.01 -0.09 -21.25
CA GLY A 714 17.46 -0.53 -22.58
C GLY A 714 16.73 0.29 -23.64
N LYS A 715 17.48 1.03 -24.46
CA LYS A 715 16.94 1.77 -25.61
C LYS A 715 16.07 0.79 -26.40
N SER A 716 14.76 1.03 -26.41
CA SER A 716 13.79 0.17 -27.08
C SER A 716 14.11 0.14 -28.58
N SER A 717 14.74 -0.93 -29.06
CA SER A 717 14.95 -1.12 -30.50
C SER A 717 13.75 -1.83 -31.08
N LEU A 718 12.83 -1.05 -31.66
CA LEU A 718 11.80 -1.57 -32.54
C LEU A 718 12.49 -1.94 -33.87
N ASN A 719 12.88 -3.21 -34.07
CA ASN A 719 13.42 -3.65 -35.36
C ASN A 719 12.29 -3.68 -36.40
N LEU A 720 12.18 -2.61 -37.19
CA LEU A 720 11.33 -2.51 -38.38
C LEU A 720 11.93 -3.35 -39.51
N LEU A 721 11.37 -4.54 -39.76
CA LEU A 721 11.50 -5.18 -41.07
C LEU A 721 10.51 -4.51 -42.02
N GLU A 722 10.99 -3.49 -42.74
CA GLU A 722 10.23 -2.78 -43.76
C GLU A 722 9.97 -3.73 -44.95
N ASN A 723 8.78 -4.31 -45.04
CA ASN A 723 8.34 -4.97 -46.27
C ASN A 723 7.25 -4.09 -46.93
N LYS A 724 7.68 -3.29 -47.91
CA LYS A 724 6.79 -2.50 -48.77
C LYS A 724 5.93 -3.44 -49.60
N LYS A 725 4.74 -3.81 -49.10
CA LYS A 725 3.56 -4.15 -49.92
C LYS A 725 2.30 -4.31 -49.04
N SER A 726 1.46 -3.27 -49.07
CA SER A 726 -0.02 -3.30 -49.10
C SER A 726 -0.86 -4.01 -48.01
N ARG A 727 -1.74 -3.20 -47.40
CA ARG A 727 -3.10 -3.44 -46.84
C ARG A 727 -3.23 -4.02 -45.41
N ILE A 728 -3.74 -3.15 -44.52
CA ILE A 728 -4.41 -3.36 -43.22
C ILE A 728 -3.74 -4.38 -42.29
N SER A 729 -2.86 -3.88 -41.41
CA SER A 729 -2.23 -4.66 -40.34
C SER A 729 -2.96 -4.41 -39.01
N VAL A 730 -3.59 -5.44 -38.43
CA VAL A 730 -4.07 -5.39 -37.03
C VAL A 730 -2.87 -5.63 -36.11
N LEU A 731 -2.54 -4.64 -35.27
CA LEU A 731 -1.43 -4.68 -34.33
C LEU A 731 -1.80 -5.56 -33.12
N VAL A 732 -1.13 -6.72 -32.96
CA VAL A 732 -1.22 -7.53 -31.74
C VAL A 732 0.11 -7.45 -31.01
N LEU A 733 0.13 -6.69 -29.91
CA LEU A 733 1.26 -6.58 -28.98
C LEU A 733 1.20 -7.74 -27.97
N VAL A 734 2.11 -8.71 -28.09
CA VAL A 734 2.19 -9.85 -27.15
C VAL A 734 3.34 -9.60 -26.17
N ARG A 735 3.02 -9.55 -24.86
CA ARG A 735 4.00 -9.53 -23.78
C ARG A 735 4.45 -10.97 -23.52
N LEU A 736 5.67 -11.32 -23.95
CA LEU A 736 6.22 -12.65 -23.70
C LEU A 736 6.62 -12.77 -22.22
N GLY A 737 5.70 -13.29 -21.40
CA GLY A 737 6.06 -13.94 -20.14
C GLY A 737 6.54 -15.36 -20.39
N SER A 738 7.12 -16.00 -19.37
CA SER A 738 7.84 -17.28 -19.39
C SER A 738 7.10 -18.53 -19.94
N ASN A 739 5.90 -18.40 -20.52
CA ASN A 739 5.02 -19.49 -20.91
C ASN A 739 4.38 -19.36 -22.33
N VAL A 740 4.90 -18.52 -23.22
CA VAL A 740 4.40 -18.49 -24.60
C VAL A 740 5.14 -19.54 -25.44
N ASN A 741 4.41 -20.58 -25.87
CA ASN A 741 4.94 -21.68 -26.68
C ASN A 741 5.10 -21.24 -28.15
N CYS A 742 6.18 -21.64 -28.84
CA CYS A 742 6.47 -21.25 -30.23
C CYS A 742 5.31 -21.57 -31.20
N GLU A 743 4.56 -22.63 -30.91
CA GLU A 743 3.36 -23.08 -31.64
C GLU A 743 2.26 -22.01 -31.71
N MET A 744 2.10 -21.21 -30.64
CA MET A 744 1.09 -20.16 -30.60
C MET A 744 1.46 -18.98 -31.51
N ILE A 745 2.75 -18.71 -31.68
CA ILE A 745 3.26 -17.67 -32.58
C ILE A 745 3.11 -18.11 -34.03
N GLU A 746 3.37 -19.37 -34.34
CA GLU A 746 3.13 -19.93 -35.68
C GLU A 746 1.64 -19.95 -36.04
N ASN A 747 0.76 -20.28 -35.08
CA ASN A 747 -0.69 -20.25 -35.26
C ASN A 747 -1.26 -18.84 -35.46
N VAL A 748 -0.61 -17.78 -34.96
CA VAL A 748 -1.03 -16.40 -35.25
C VAL A 748 -0.48 -15.91 -36.59
N LYS A 749 0.75 -16.32 -36.95
CA LYS A 749 1.34 -16.05 -38.27
C LYS A 749 0.58 -16.74 -39.41
N SER A 750 0.03 -17.94 -39.18
CA SER A 750 -0.73 -18.68 -40.19
C SER A 750 -2.06 -18.02 -40.60
N VAL A 751 -2.55 -17.05 -39.81
CA VAL A 751 -3.77 -16.27 -40.08
C VAL A 751 -3.45 -14.91 -40.75
N GLY A 752 -2.20 -14.68 -41.16
CA GLY A 752 -1.80 -13.47 -41.89
C GLY A 752 -1.63 -12.22 -41.02
N LEU A 753 -1.55 -12.37 -39.69
CA LEU A 753 -1.32 -11.28 -38.74
C LEU A 753 0.18 -11.07 -38.48
N ASN A 754 0.61 -9.81 -38.50
CA ASN A 754 1.96 -9.43 -38.09
C ASN A 754 2.04 -9.41 -36.56
N VAL A 755 2.85 -10.31 -35.98
CA VAL A 755 3.09 -10.39 -34.54
C VAL A 755 4.32 -9.57 -34.19
N TYR A 756 4.16 -8.62 -33.27
CA TYR A 756 5.26 -7.81 -32.75
C TYR A 756 5.50 -8.19 -31.27
N SER A 757 6.72 -8.64 -30.95
CA SER A 757 7.13 -8.95 -29.58
C SER A 757 7.70 -7.70 -28.93
N VAL A 758 7.26 -7.39 -27.70
CA VAL A 758 7.91 -6.38 -26.85
C VAL A 758 8.68 -7.10 -25.77
N ASN A 759 10.00 -7.16 -25.92
CA ASN A 759 10.90 -7.57 -24.86
C ASN A 759 11.19 -6.34 -23.97
N LEU A 760 10.85 -6.43 -22.69
CA LEU A 760 11.36 -5.50 -21.67
C LEU A 760 12.81 -5.92 -21.39
N GLU A 761 13.75 -5.43 -22.19
CA GLU A 761 15.14 -5.92 -22.11
C GLU A 761 15.89 -5.30 -20.93
N THR A 762 16.49 -6.16 -20.11
CA THR A 762 17.79 -5.86 -19.50
C THR A 762 18.72 -7.02 -19.80
N GLY A 763 19.89 -6.70 -20.34
CA GLY A 763 21.02 -7.59 -20.58
C GLY A 763 22.29 -6.91 -20.09
N ILE A 764 22.27 -6.34 -18.89
CA ILE A 764 23.42 -5.62 -18.32
C ILE A 764 24.44 -6.65 -17.84
N LEU A 765 25.70 -6.46 -18.25
CA LEU A 765 26.84 -7.25 -17.81
C LEU A 765 27.46 -6.60 -16.57
N SER A 766 27.63 -7.38 -15.52
CA SER A 766 28.22 -6.93 -14.28
C SER A 766 29.19 -7.94 -13.69
N MET A 767 30.21 -7.45 -12.99
CA MET A 767 31.21 -8.27 -12.31
C MET A 767 30.62 -8.94 -11.07
N ALA A 768 30.95 -10.20 -10.85
CA ALA A 768 30.61 -10.93 -9.62
C ALA A 768 31.60 -10.60 -8.49
N ASN A 769 31.66 -9.31 -8.11
CA ASN A 769 32.57 -8.76 -7.11
C ASN A 769 31.84 -8.47 -5.77
N ALA A 770 32.58 -8.05 -4.74
CA ALA A 770 32.09 -7.75 -3.38
C ALA A 770 32.54 -6.36 -2.89
N GLY A 771 32.62 -5.38 -3.79
CA GLY A 771 33.12 -4.03 -3.50
C GLY A 771 34.50 -3.73 -4.13
N PRO A 772 35.19 -2.67 -3.66
CA PRO A 772 36.50 -2.29 -4.20
C PRO A 772 37.55 -3.42 -4.15
N ASP A 773 38.44 -3.49 -5.14
CA ASP A 773 39.55 -4.45 -5.26
C ASP A 773 39.13 -5.93 -5.21
N SER A 774 37.95 -6.24 -5.73
CA SER A 774 37.37 -7.59 -5.70
C SER A 774 36.86 -8.11 -7.03
N ASN A 775 37.05 -7.37 -8.12
CA ASN A 775 36.85 -7.87 -9.48
C ASN A 775 37.72 -9.10 -9.73
N GLY A 776 37.11 -10.17 -10.25
CA GLY A 776 37.77 -11.38 -10.75
C GLY A 776 37.17 -11.78 -12.10
N SER A 777 37.54 -12.91 -12.68
CA SER A 777 37.08 -13.26 -14.05
C SER A 777 35.63 -13.76 -14.17
N GLN A 778 34.87 -13.67 -13.06
CA GLN A 778 33.46 -14.02 -13.02
C GLN A 778 32.57 -12.81 -13.28
N PHE A 779 31.53 -13.03 -14.07
CA PHE A 779 30.53 -12.03 -14.42
C PHE A 779 29.13 -12.62 -14.35
N PHE A 780 28.13 -11.76 -14.32
CA PHE A 780 26.75 -12.14 -14.54
C PHE A 780 26.04 -11.20 -15.51
N ILE A 781 25.07 -11.75 -16.23
CA ILE A 781 24.14 -11.04 -17.10
C ILE A 781 22.81 -10.98 -16.36
N THR A 782 22.30 -9.78 -16.14
CA THR A 782 20.97 -9.55 -15.54
C THR A 782 19.87 -9.78 -16.58
N THR A 783 18.74 -10.37 -16.16
CA THR A 783 17.57 -10.61 -17.05
C THR A 783 16.36 -9.74 -16.69
N VAL A 784 16.45 -9.02 -15.58
CA VAL A 784 15.51 -7.98 -15.11
C VAL A 784 16.29 -6.78 -14.58
N ILE A 785 15.62 -5.65 -14.36
CA ILE A 785 16.22 -4.49 -13.68
C ILE A 785 16.59 -4.89 -12.25
N THR A 786 17.88 -4.73 -11.90
CA THR A 786 18.42 -5.11 -10.59
C THR A 786 19.01 -3.91 -9.86
N SER A 787 18.19 -2.90 -9.56
CA SER A 787 18.61 -1.64 -8.92
C SER A 787 19.32 -1.83 -7.57
N TRP A 788 19.03 -2.92 -6.85
CA TRP A 788 19.68 -3.24 -5.57
C TRP A 788 21.16 -3.63 -5.70
N LEU A 789 21.65 -3.88 -6.93
CA LEU A 789 23.06 -4.14 -7.21
C LEU A 789 23.87 -2.85 -7.45
N ASP A 790 23.20 -1.71 -7.61
CA ASP A 790 23.85 -0.41 -7.85
C ASP A 790 24.75 -0.01 -6.68
N GLY A 791 25.94 0.50 -7.01
CA GLY A 791 26.95 0.86 -6.01
C GLY A 791 27.60 -0.33 -5.31
N ARG A 792 27.21 -1.57 -5.64
CA ARG A 792 27.78 -2.81 -5.05
C ARG A 792 28.51 -3.66 -6.08
N HIS A 793 27.98 -3.73 -7.30
CA HIS A 793 28.58 -4.46 -8.40
C HIS A 793 28.94 -3.53 -9.56
N VAL A 794 30.00 -3.90 -10.28
CA VAL A 794 30.55 -3.08 -11.36
C VAL A 794 29.90 -3.48 -12.67
N VAL A 795 29.17 -2.54 -13.26
CA VAL A 795 28.64 -2.67 -14.63
C VAL A 795 29.78 -2.40 -15.61
N PHE A 796 29.97 -3.33 -16.56
CA PHE A 796 31.06 -3.23 -17.53
C PHE A 796 30.62 -3.38 -19.00
N GLY A 797 29.34 -3.66 -19.24
CA GLY A 797 28.82 -3.78 -20.59
C GLY A 797 27.32 -4.06 -20.66
N LYS A 798 26.83 -4.24 -21.88
CA LYS A 798 25.44 -4.64 -22.17
C LYS A 798 25.36 -5.62 -23.34
N VAL A 799 24.35 -6.48 -23.34
CA VAL A 799 24.00 -7.30 -24.51
C VAL A 799 23.51 -6.38 -25.61
N VAL A 800 24.16 -6.44 -26.77
CA VAL A 800 23.85 -5.64 -27.97
C VAL A 800 22.95 -6.43 -28.91
N SER A 801 23.08 -7.76 -28.94
CA SER A 801 22.21 -8.66 -29.71
C SER A 801 22.21 -10.07 -29.12
N GLY A 802 21.14 -10.84 -29.35
CA GLY A 802 21.01 -12.22 -28.86
C GLY A 802 20.34 -12.35 -27.48
N MET A 803 19.49 -11.39 -27.08
CA MET A 803 18.69 -11.50 -25.85
C MET A 803 17.74 -12.70 -25.84
N ASP A 804 17.26 -13.16 -27.00
CA ASP A 804 16.48 -14.40 -27.09
C ASP A 804 17.29 -15.62 -26.64
N VAL A 805 18.60 -15.64 -26.91
CA VAL A 805 19.54 -16.68 -26.45
C VAL A 805 19.74 -16.57 -24.95
N VAL A 806 19.84 -15.34 -24.41
CA VAL A 806 19.92 -15.09 -22.96
C VAL A 806 18.69 -15.67 -22.24
N TYR A 807 17.47 -15.45 -22.75
CA TYR A 807 16.26 -16.02 -22.17
C TYR A 807 16.19 -17.55 -22.29
N LYS A 808 16.71 -18.14 -23.38
CA LYS A 808 16.84 -19.61 -23.51
C LYS A 808 17.80 -20.19 -22.45
N ILE A 809 18.87 -19.47 -22.10
CA ILE A 809 19.78 -19.83 -21.01
C ILE A 809 19.05 -19.71 -19.67
N GLU A 810 18.35 -18.60 -19.43
CA GLU A 810 17.57 -18.36 -18.21
C GLU A 810 16.54 -19.47 -17.93
N ALA A 811 15.87 -19.98 -18.97
CA ALA A 811 14.89 -21.06 -18.86
C ALA A 811 15.48 -22.36 -18.27
N GLN A 812 16.81 -22.54 -18.39
CA GLN A 812 17.53 -23.64 -17.77
C GLN A 812 17.86 -23.40 -16.29
N GLY A 813 17.48 -22.26 -15.71
CA GLY A 813 17.74 -21.93 -14.31
C GLY A 813 16.77 -22.57 -13.30
N THR A 814 17.18 -22.53 -12.03
CA THR A 814 16.36 -22.88 -10.86
C THR A 814 16.46 -21.78 -9.81
N GLN A 815 15.52 -21.72 -8.86
CA GLN A 815 15.53 -20.69 -7.81
C GLN A 815 16.76 -20.78 -6.89
N ASN A 816 17.34 -21.96 -6.74
CA ASN A 816 18.59 -22.16 -5.98
C ASN A 816 19.85 -21.82 -6.80
N GLY A 817 19.69 -21.47 -8.08
CA GLY A 817 20.76 -21.09 -9.00
C GLY A 817 21.40 -22.24 -9.74
N THR A 818 21.19 -23.49 -9.37
CA THR A 818 21.76 -24.64 -10.11
C THR A 818 21.07 -24.79 -11.48
N PRO A 819 21.80 -24.84 -12.61
CA PRO A 819 21.22 -25.12 -13.92
C PRO A 819 20.58 -26.50 -14.00
N LYS A 820 19.41 -26.61 -14.63
CA LYS A 820 18.70 -27.87 -14.94
C LYS A 820 19.50 -28.75 -15.90
N THR A 821 20.15 -28.12 -16.87
CA THR A 821 20.99 -28.76 -17.89
C THR A 821 22.28 -27.98 -18.04
N ARG A 822 23.32 -28.65 -18.55
CA ARG A 822 24.63 -28.01 -18.77
C ARG A 822 24.54 -26.99 -19.90
N VAL A 823 24.89 -25.73 -19.61
CA VAL A 823 24.96 -24.63 -20.58
C VAL A 823 26.41 -24.19 -20.73
N VAL A 824 26.95 -24.22 -21.95
CA VAL A 824 28.39 -24.03 -22.23
C VAL A 824 28.61 -23.04 -23.37
N VAL A 825 29.62 -22.18 -23.21
CA VAL A 825 30.12 -21.31 -24.28
C VAL A 825 31.05 -22.13 -25.18
N VAL A 826 30.70 -22.36 -26.44
CA VAL A 826 31.50 -23.19 -27.37
C VAL A 826 32.43 -22.39 -28.27
N LYS A 827 32.13 -21.12 -28.51
CA LYS A 827 33.04 -20.17 -29.16
C LYS A 827 32.91 -18.82 -28.46
N SER A 828 34.03 -18.12 -28.35
CA SER A 828 34.09 -16.76 -27.80
C SER A 828 35.13 -15.96 -28.55
N GLY A 829 34.85 -14.69 -28.83
CA GLY A 829 35.79 -13.83 -29.54
C GLY A 829 35.39 -12.37 -29.52
N GLU A 830 36.20 -11.56 -30.18
CA GLU A 830 35.92 -10.14 -30.40
C GLU A 830 35.46 -9.94 -31.85
N LEU A 831 34.61 -8.94 -32.05
CA LEU A 831 34.06 -8.52 -33.32
C LEU A 831 34.51 -7.08 -33.61
N PRO A 832 34.67 -6.71 -34.89
CA PRO A 832 34.87 -5.31 -35.24
C PRO A 832 33.68 -4.46 -34.75
N LEU A 833 33.99 -3.25 -34.29
CA LEU A 833 33.01 -2.27 -33.79
C LEU A 833 32.05 -1.80 -34.88
#